data_AF-A0A8C9X8Z9-F1
#
_entry.id   AF-A0A8C9X8Z9-F1
#
_cell.length_a   1.000
_cell.length_b   1.000
_cell.length_c   1.000
_cell.angle_alpha   90.00
_cell.angle_beta   90.00
_cell.angle_gamma   90.00
#
_symmetry.space_group_name_H-M   'P 1'
#
loop_
_entity.id
_entity.type
_entity.pdbx_description
1 polymer ?
#
loop_
_entity_poly.entity_id
_entity_poly.type
_entity_poly.pdbx_seq_one_letter_code
_entity_poly.pdbx_strand_id
1 'polypeptide(L)'
;MARCIENYTIEIILNECPPLENITCANGKTPVLVYDEHHCCQYYACDCVCEGWGDPHYITFDGLYYSYQGNCTYVLMEEILPKYNLNIYIDNVLCDPTEDVSCPRSIMIQYQWEYLWSYESLLLYFFFSYNIPRLKVVITFGITGFSVTLPYQYFGSNTQGHCGTCNNKQADDCRLPGGQLVKNCAVMADYWPAKHINQPNCHIPSVLPTNMPEPPPTLTPCKPDSICHLLKSSLFAACHPFVSPDNFYRGCVFDSCHVSNPAVDCTSLQTYAAACAQAGVCLHWRNHTRLCASDCPSNKVYKPCGPAEQPTCEDNSNEPTMNYTTEGCFCPDGMKLFNKDSGICVNTCGCLDPEGIPRQFNERFEYKCQNCICEESTKTVTCKPKACPTPPITNCTGPGFVLINQTMPSDHCCSALVCQCHSNTCPITNMNCPVGYMPVVSVPEGRCCPEHRCEPKRVCVHKDNEYQPGSSVPAPLCQDCACTNEVDPGSGLFKIRCEFQKCQEDCDTGYEYVETDSGECCGKCVQTHCVVSVNDTKKLLKTWSPTENKCQHYTCIEVGDTLTTFNSQIVCPPFQQSNCQPGTIQTAANGCCKICVEREKACKVVSMKAHIMHKGCQSYQEVDMPYCEGSCNTFTKYSEAAAAMQHSCSCCRETRSSNRTVDLHCLNGDVVPYSYIHVEECGCGHTDCTRAAAQPVRRRQRSTLV
;
A
#
# COMPACT_ATOMS: atom_id res chain seq x y z
N MET A 1 -36.91 6.56 76.61
CA MET A 1 -36.40 5.23 77.01
C MET A 1 -37.48 4.49 77.78
N ALA A 2 -37.74 3.22 77.47
CA ALA A 2 -38.70 2.39 78.20
C ALA A 2 -37.95 1.44 79.15
N ARG A 3 -38.20 1.52 80.46
CA ARG A 3 -37.62 0.63 81.48
C ARG A 3 -38.71 -0.27 82.04
N CYS A 4 -38.50 -1.58 82.04
CA CYS A 4 -39.40 -2.49 82.72
C CYS A 4 -39.14 -2.38 84.23
N ILE A 5 -40.10 -1.80 84.96
CA ILE A 5 -40.20 -1.95 86.41
C ILE A 5 -41.16 -3.12 86.64
N GLU A 6 -40.94 -3.92 87.68
CA GLU A 6 -41.58 -5.22 87.91
C GLU A 6 -43.09 -5.33 87.59
N ASN A 7 -43.58 -6.56 87.37
CA ASN A 7 -44.97 -6.87 86.99
C ASN A 7 -45.43 -6.26 85.64
N TYR A 8 -44.64 -6.40 84.58
CA TYR A 8 -45.01 -5.94 83.24
C TYR A 8 -45.31 -4.43 83.16
N THR A 9 -44.82 -3.64 84.13
CA THR A 9 -45.04 -2.20 84.19
C THR A 9 -43.91 -1.49 83.44
N ILE A 10 -44.25 -0.78 82.37
CA ILE A 10 -43.26 -0.05 81.58
C ILE A 10 -43.21 1.39 82.07
N GLU A 11 -42.06 1.82 82.55
CA GLU A 11 -41.72 3.22 82.79
C GLU A 11 -41.27 3.86 81.49
N ILE A 12 -41.96 4.90 81.05
CA ILE A 12 -41.52 5.70 79.91
C ILE A 12 -40.80 6.92 80.45
N ILE A 13 -39.47 6.90 80.36
CA ILE A 13 -38.63 8.05 80.64
C ILE A 13 -38.54 8.88 79.35
N LEU A 14 -39.04 10.12 79.39
CA LEU A 14 -38.88 11.06 78.28
C LEU A 14 -37.38 11.37 78.12
N ASN A 15 -36.83 11.13 76.93
CA ASN A 15 -35.46 11.55 76.61
C ASN A 15 -35.56 12.96 76.04
N GLU A 16 -35.04 13.96 76.75
CA GLU A 16 -34.88 15.31 76.19
C GLU A 16 -33.63 15.34 75.32
N CYS A 17 -33.79 15.74 74.06
CA CYS A 17 -32.66 15.85 73.15
C CYS A 17 -31.85 17.13 73.42
N PRO A 18 -30.52 17.07 73.37
CA PRO A 18 -29.69 18.27 73.43
C PRO A 18 -30.02 19.20 72.24
N PRO A 19 -29.80 20.52 72.39
CA PRO A 19 -29.95 21.45 71.29
C PRO A 19 -28.95 21.11 70.16
N LEU A 20 -29.38 21.29 68.92
CA LEU A 20 -28.52 21.06 67.76
C LEU A 20 -27.38 22.08 67.73
N GLU A 21 -26.14 21.60 67.79
CA GLU A 21 -24.94 22.43 67.66
C GLU A 21 -24.45 22.45 66.21
N ASN A 22 -24.29 23.65 65.65
CA ASN A 22 -23.72 23.81 64.32
C ASN A 22 -22.24 23.40 64.33
N ILE A 23 -21.87 22.50 63.42
CA ILE A 23 -20.48 22.07 63.22
C ILE A 23 -19.96 22.52 61.86
N THR A 24 -18.64 22.49 61.70
CA THR A 24 -17.98 22.60 60.40
C THR A 24 -17.27 21.29 60.11
N CYS A 25 -17.46 20.75 58.91
CA CYS A 25 -16.78 19.53 58.50
C CYS A 25 -15.35 19.84 58.04
N ALA A 26 -14.38 19.10 58.58
CA ALA A 26 -12.96 19.22 58.26
C ALA A 26 -12.68 18.91 56.78
N ASN A 27 -13.48 18.05 56.17
CA ASN A 27 -13.46 17.75 54.73
C ASN A 27 -14.19 18.80 53.86
N GLY A 28 -14.72 19.88 54.46
CA GLY A 28 -15.41 20.97 53.77
C GLY A 28 -16.81 20.64 53.25
N LYS A 29 -17.33 19.43 53.49
CA LYS A 29 -18.70 19.04 53.07
C LYS A 29 -19.75 19.69 53.97
N THR A 30 -20.98 19.77 53.49
CA THR A 30 -22.11 20.29 54.27
C THR A 30 -22.48 19.29 55.39
N PRO A 31 -22.64 19.75 56.64
CA PRO A 31 -23.10 18.88 57.72
C PRO A 31 -24.47 18.26 57.43
N VAL A 32 -24.64 17.00 57.83
CA VAL A 32 -25.88 16.24 57.68
C VAL A 32 -26.48 15.93 59.05
N LEU A 33 -27.81 15.81 59.13
CA LEU A 33 -28.49 15.37 60.35
C LEU A 33 -28.49 13.84 60.42
N VAL A 34 -27.93 13.31 61.51
CA VAL A 34 -27.93 11.88 61.82
C VAL A 34 -28.61 11.63 63.15
N TYR A 35 -29.14 10.42 63.32
CA TYR A 35 -29.71 9.99 64.60
C TYR A 35 -28.64 9.37 65.50
N ASP A 36 -28.81 9.50 66.81
CA ASP A 36 -28.05 8.75 67.80
C ASP A 36 -28.26 7.22 67.68
N GLU A 37 -27.45 6.46 68.40
CA GLU A 37 -27.51 4.99 68.40
C GLU A 37 -28.89 4.44 68.83
N HIS A 38 -29.64 5.23 69.61
CA HIS A 38 -30.98 4.89 70.10
C HIS A 38 -32.11 5.34 69.16
N HIS A 39 -31.77 5.96 68.03
CA HIS A 39 -32.70 6.55 67.07
C HIS A 39 -33.67 7.55 67.70
N CYS A 40 -33.24 8.25 68.76
CA CYS A 40 -34.06 9.12 69.58
C CYS A 40 -33.80 10.60 69.27
N CYS A 41 -32.53 11.01 69.22
CA CYS A 41 -32.12 12.40 69.02
C CYS A 41 -31.31 12.58 67.74
N GLN A 42 -31.45 13.76 67.13
CA GLN A 42 -30.65 14.15 65.97
C GLN A 42 -29.47 15.02 66.39
N TYR A 43 -28.36 14.91 65.68
CA TYR A 43 -27.21 15.79 65.79
C TYR A 43 -26.56 15.96 64.42
N TYR A 44 -25.76 17.02 64.26
CA TYR A 44 -25.00 17.23 63.03
C TYR A 44 -23.77 16.33 63.02
N ALA A 45 -23.54 15.68 61.88
CA ALA A 45 -22.32 14.94 61.59
C ALA A 45 -21.85 15.23 60.16
N CYS A 46 -20.69 14.71 59.81
CA CYS A 46 -20.06 14.91 58.51
C CYS A 46 -19.98 13.59 57.78
N ASP A 47 -20.65 13.49 56.64
CA ASP A 47 -20.47 12.34 55.74
C ASP A 47 -19.03 12.30 55.23
N CYS A 48 -18.57 11.08 54.99
CA CYS A 48 -17.16 10.77 54.80
C CYS A 48 -16.89 10.57 53.32
N VAL A 49 -16.03 11.43 52.76
CA VAL A 49 -15.67 11.42 51.34
C VAL A 49 -14.16 11.29 51.23
N CYS A 50 -13.69 10.17 50.69
CA CYS A 50 -12.30 9.92 50.40
C CYS A 50 -12.08 9.95 48.90
N GLU A 51 -11.04 10.63 48.46
CA GLU A 51 -10.77 10.90 47.04
C GLU A 51 -9.31 10.62 46.72
N GLY A 52 -9.03 10.24 45.49
CA GLY A 52 -7.66 10.18 45.01
C GLY A 52 -7.56 10.34 43.51
N TRP A 53 -6.45 10.90 43.03
CA TRP A 53 -6.23 11.22 41.62
C TRP A 53 -4.73 11.30 41.30
N GLY A 54 -4.40 11.36 40.01
CA GLY A 54 -3.02 11.62 39.57
C GLY A 54 -2.02 10.55 39.99
N ASP A 55 -0.77 10.97 40.18
CA ASP A 55 0.34 10.17 40.66
C ASP A 55 0.42 10.16 42.19
N PRO A 56 -0.09 9.09 42.76
CA PRO A 56 -1.37 9.08 43.45
C PRO A 56 -1.39 10.07 44.62
N HIS A 57 -2.32 11.01 44.55
CA HIS A 57 -2.74 11.84 45.67
C HIS A 57 -3.96 11.25 46.35
N TYR A 58 -4.07 11.48 47.65
CA TYR A 58 -5.17 11.04 48.48
C TYR A 58 -5.70 12.19 49.33
N ILE A 59 -7.01 12.23 49.51
CA ILE A 59 -7.71 12.99 50.53
C ILE A 59 -8.48 11.98 51.38
N THR A 60 -8.19 11.95 52.68
CA THR A 60 -8.88 11.08 53.65
C THR A 60 -10.32 11.51 53.87
N PHE A 61 -11.11 10.68 54.57
CA PHE A 61 -12.51 10.97 54.88
C PHE A 61 -12.71 12.29 55.62
N ASP A 62 -11.73 12.69 56.44
CA ASP A 62 -11.75 13.92 57.24
C ASP A 62 -11.00 15.09 56.55
N GLY A 63 -10.54 14.89 55.31
CA GLY A 63 -10.01 15.95 54.45
C GLY A 63 -8.48 16.15 54.50
N LEU A 64 -7.74 15.23 55.12
CA LEU A 64 -6.28 15.29 55.15
C LEU A 64 -5.69 14.89 53.79
N TYR A 65 -4.88 15.77 53.22
CA TYR A 65 -4.19 15.53 51.95
C TYR A 65 -2.80 14.91 52.15
N TYR A 66 -2.47 13.89 51.37
CA TYR A 66 -1.10 13.36 51.23
C TYR A 66 -0.88 12.73 49.84
N SER A 67 0.39 12.58 49.45
CA SER A 67 0.79 11.86 48.23
C SER A 67 1.51 10.57 48.60
N TYR A 68 1.30 9.50 47.83
CA TYR A 68 1.93 8.21 48.11
C TYR A 68 2.20 7.40 46.84
N GLN A 69 3.48 7.10 46.58
CA GLN A 69 3.97 6.43 45.36
C GLN A 69 4.15 4.91 45.57
N GLY A 70 3.06 4.20 45.86
CA GLY A 70 3.09 2.74 46.05
C GLY A 70 2.61 1.97 44.84
N ASN A 71 3.20 0.81 44.51
CA ASN A 71 2.90 0.02 43.30
C ASN A 71 2.22 -1.34 43.58
N CYS A 72 1.51 -1.42 44.70
CA CYS A 72 0.79 -2.61 45.15
C CYS A 72 -0.71 -2.38 45.21
N THR A 73 -1.45 -3.43 45.58
CA THR A 73 -2.81 -3.28 46.05
C THR A 73 -2.84 -2.93 47.53
N TYR A 74 -3.51 -1.83 47.87
CA TYR A 74 -3.61 -1.30 49.23
C TYR A 74 -5.04 -1.30 49.74
N VAL A 75 -5.19 -1.36 51.06
CA VAL A 75 -6.47 -1.18 51.75
C VAL A 75 -6.81 0.31 51.74
N LEU A 76 -7.78 0.67 50.90
CA LEU A 76 -8.28 2.04 50.81
C LEU A 76 -9.17 2.34 52.03
N MET A 77 -10.10 1.44 52.31
CA MET A 77 -10.94 1.46 53.51
C MET A 77 -11.30 0.03 53.92
N GLU A 78 -11.21 -0.27 55.20
CA GLU A 78 -11.88 -1.41 55.83
C GLU A 78 -12.61 -0.96 57.10
N GLU A 79 -13.62 -1.74 57.50
CA GLU A 79 -14.32 -1.52 58.75
C GLU A 79 -13.45 -1.96 59.95
N ILE A 80 -13.32 -1.11 60.98
CA ILE A 80 -12.63 -1.48 62.22
C ILE A 80 -13.36 -2.66 62.89
N LEU A 81 -14.69 -2.57 62.95
CA LEU A 81 -15.60 -3.63 63.34
C LEU A 81 -16.47 -3.98 62.13
N PRO A 82 -16.36 -5.20 61.56
CA PRO A 82 -17.03 -5.58 60.31
C PRO A 82 -18.53 -5.78 60.51
N LYS A 83 -19.28 -4.67 60.53
CA LYS A 83 -20.73 -4.59 60.69
C LYS A 83 -21.44 -4.88 59.38
N TYR A 84 -20.90 -4.39 58.25
CA TYR A 84 -21.47 -4.59 56.92
C TYR A 84 -20.60 -5.44 56.00
N ASN A 85 -19.37 -5.78 56.45
CA ASN A 85 -18.37 -6.50 55.66
C ASN A 85 -18.04 -5.77 54.35
N LEU A 86 -17.88 -4.44 54.42
CA LEU A 86 -17.44 -3.60 53.30
C LEU A 86 -15.94 -3.31 53.42
N ASN A 87 -15.16 -3.82 52.46
CA ASN A 87 -13.75 -3.46 52.29
C ASN A 87 -13.54 -2.93 50.87
N ILE A 88 -12.71 -1.91 50.74
CA ILE A 88 -12.39 -1.26 49.47
C ILE A 88 -10.88 -1.24 49.33
N TYR A 89 -10.39 -1.74 48.20
CA TYR A 89 -8.97 -1.81 47.90
C TYR A 89 -8.67 -1.01 46.63
N ILE A 90 -7.50 -0.37 46.61
CA ILE A 90 -6.99 0.35 45.44
C ILE A 90 -5.76 -0.38 44.92
N ASP A 91 -5.80 -0.74 43.65
CA ASP A 91 -4.69 -1.40 42.99
C ASP A 91 -3.89 -0.38 42.20
N ASN A 92 -2.68 -0.10 42.68
CA ASN A 92 -1.78 0.85 42.08
C ASN A 92 -0.67 0.13 41.31
N VAL A 93 -0.22 0.71 40.20
CA VAL A 93 0.87 0.19 39.37
C VAL A 93 1.83 1.29 38.98
N LEU A 94 3.08 0.95 38.65
CA LEU A 94 3.98 1.93 38.03
C LEU A 94 3.50 2.18 36.60
N CYS A 95 2.98 3.39 36.35
CA CYS A 95 2.50 3.78 35.02
C CYS A 95 3.63 4.23 34.11
N ASP A 96 4.70 4.78 34.68
CA ASP A 96 5.95 5.03 33.97
C ASP A 96 7.10 4.23 34.64
N PRO A 97 7.63 3.18 34.00
CA PRO A 97 8.72 2.39 34.55
C PRO A 97 10.06 3.15 34.62
N THR A 98 10.14 4.37 34.08
CA THR A 98 11.35 5.20 34.10
C THR A 98 11.35 6.29 35.17
N GLU A 99 10.18 6.64 35.72
CA GLU A 99 10.02 7.78 36.64
C GLU A 99 9.57 7.38 38.06
N ASP A 100 9.48 6.07 38.38
CA ASP A 100 8.97 5.54 39.67
C ASP A 100 7.58 6.13 40.07
N VAL A 101 6.76 6.45 39.06
CA VAL A 101 5.44 7.07 39.22
C VAL A 101 4.36 6.00 39.31
N SER A 102 3.56 6.06 40.37
CA SER A 102 2.43 5.16 40.57
C SER A 102 1.12 5.75 40.04
N CYS A 103 0.25 4.90 39.48
CA CYS A 103 -1.09 5.27 39.05
C CYS A 103 -2.11 4.21 39.51
N PRO A 104 -3.34 4.62 39.88
CA PRO A 104 -4.41 3.69 40.20
C PRO A 104 -4.90 2.96 38.95
N ARG A 105 -4.74 1.64 38.91
CA ARG A 105 -5.19 0.77 37.80
C ARG A 105 -6.63 0.33 37.96
N SER A 106 -7.03 -0.05 39.17
CA SER A 106 -8.40 -0.51 39.43
C SER A 106 -8.79 -0.33 40.90
N ILE A 107 -10.10 -0.25 41.15
CA ILE A 107 -10.68 -0.32 42.49
C ILE A 107 -11.38 -1.66 42.65
N MET A 108 -11.24 -2.25 43.84
CA MET A 108 -11.84 -3.53 44.19
C MET A 108 -12.74 -3.34 45.39
N ILE A 109 -13.95 -3.88 45.30
CA ILE A 109 -14.96 -3.74 46.34
C ILE A 109 -15.33 -5.13 46.82
N GLN A 110 -15.17 -5.36 48.12
CA GLN A 110 -15.66 -6.54 48.80
C GLN A 110 -16.88 -6.15 49.64
N TYR A 111 -18.05 -6.70 49.33
CA TYR A 111 -19.29 -6.44 50.06
C TYR A 111 -20.05 -7.74 50.31
N GLN A 112 -20.41 -8.04 51.56
CA GLN A 112 -21.14 -9.26 51.94
C GLN A 112 -20.54 -10.56 51.36
N TRP A 113 -19.20 -10.64 51.30
CA TRP A 113 -18.43 -11.78 50.75
C TRP A 113 -18.39 -11.89 49.22
N GLU A 114 -19.03 -10.97 48.50
CA GLU A 114 -18.88 -10.82 47.05
C GLU A 114 -17.76 -9.85 46.71
N TYR A 115 -17.08 -10.07 45.58
CA TYR A 115 -16.03 -9.20 45.05
C TYR A 115 -16.47 -8.59 43.72
N LEU A 116 -16.30 -7.29 43.58
CA LEU A 116 -16.46 -6.54 42.34
C LEU A 116 -15.15 -5.86 41.97
N TRP A 117 -14.81 -5.93 40.68
CA TRP A 117 -13.60 -5.35 40.12
C TRP A 117 -13.97 -4.31 39.07
N SER A 118 -13.34 -3.13 39.11
CA SER A 118 -13.65 -2.11 38.10
C SER A 118 -13.27 -2.50 36.68
N TYR A 119 -12.31 -3.43 36.48
CA TYR A 119 -11.90 -3.89 35.14
C TYR A 119 -12.87 -4.90 34.49
N GLU A 120 -13.74 -5.57 35.26
CA GLU A 120 -14.76 -6.49 34.69
C GLU A 120 -15.91 -5.74 34.00
N SER A 121 -15.98 -4.43 34.19
CA SER A 121 -16.97 -3.54 33.56
C SER A 121 -16.62 -3.17 32.11
N LEU A 122 -15.89 -4.04 31.39
CA LEU A 122 -15.43 -3.88 30.01
C LEU A 122 -16.58 -3.85 28.99
N LEU A 123 -17.34 -2.75 28.94
CA LEU A 123 -18.02 -2.25 27.74
C LEU A 123 -18.08 -0.70 27.80
N LEU A 124 -17.17 -0.05 27.06
CA LEU A 124 -17.25 1.33 26.51
C LEU A 124 -17.11 2.58 27.41
N TYR A 125 -17.01 2.51 28.74
CA TYR A 125 -16.81 3.71 29.56
C TYR A 125 -15.57 3.64 30.45
N PHE A 126 -14.69 4.63 30.35
CA PHE A 126 -13.56 4.85 31.28
C PHE A 126 -14.01 5.30 32.69
N PHE A 127 -15.25 5.01 33.08
CA PHE A 127 -15.87 5.44 34.33
C PHE A 127 -16.70 4.29 34.92
N PHE A 128 -16.35 3.89 36.12
CA PHE A 128 -17.00 2.89 36.93
C PHE A 128 -17.73 3.59 38.09
N SER A 129 -19.00 3.26 38.29
CA SER A 129 -19.78 3.70 39.45
C SER A 129 -20.51 2.52 40.07
N TYR A 130 -20.34 2.34 41.37
CA TYR A 130 -21.01 1.31 42.15
C TYR A 130 -21.74 1.94 43.33
N ASN A 131 -23.02 1.58 43.47
CA ASN A 131 -23.89 2.09 44.50
C ASN A 131 -24.37 0.94 45.39
N ILE A 132 -24.37 1.14 46.71
CA ILE A 132 -25.03 0.26 47.67
C ILE A 132 -26.22 1.05 48.26
N PRO A 133 -27.40 1.03 47.63
CA PRO A 133 -28.50 1.94 47.98
C PRO A 133 -28.96 1.82 49.44
N ARG A 134 -28.93 0.61 50.00
CA ARG A 134 -29.31 0.35 51.41
C ARG A 134 -28.42 1.07 52.42
N LEU A 135 -27.16 1.29 52.07
CA LEU A 135 -26.18 1.96 52.91
C LEU A 135 -25.83 3.35 52.38
N LYS A 136 -26.47 3.79 51.29
CA LYS A 136 -26.18 5.03 50.53
C LYS A 136 -24.67 5.22 50.26
N VAL A 137 -23.95 4.12 50.04
CA VAL A 137 -22.53 4.16 49.65
C VAL A 137 -22.45 4.38 48.15
N VAL A 138 -21.59 5.30 47.74
CA VAL A 138 -21.30 5.61 46.33
C VAL A 138 -19.80 5.52 46.13
N ILE A 139 -19.38 4.66 45.20
CA ILE A 139 -17.97 4.48 44.83
C ILE A 139 -17.85 4.78 43.35
N THR A 140 -16.89 5.63 42.99
CA THR A 140 -16.60 5.99 41.60
C THR A 140 -15.12 5.82 41.31
N PHE A 141 -14.79 5.40 40.11
CA PHE A 141 -13.42 5.20 39.64
C PHE A 141 -13.35 5.49 38.14
N GLY A 142 -12.42 6.32 37.69
CA GLY A 142 -12.25 6.62 36.27
C GLY A 142 -10.95 7.38 35.98
N ILE A 143 -10.88 7.98 34.80
CA ILE A 143 -9.68 8.70 34.31
C ILE A 143 -9.25 9.82 35.28
N THR A 144 -10.20 10.46 35.94
CA THR A 144 -9.95 11.59 36.83
C THR A 144 -9.56 11.17 38.25
N GLY A 145 -9.56 9.87 38.56
CA GLY A 145 -9.32 9.33 39.88
C GLY A 145 -10.49 8.53 40.44
N PHE A 146 -10.56 8.40 41.76
CA PHE A 146 -11.61 7.70 42.48
C PHE A 146 -12.22 8.56 43.58
N SER A 147 -13.47 8.25 43.94
CA SER A 147 -14.14 8.81 45.11
C SER A 147 -14.96 7.75 45.82
N VAL A 148 -14.85 7.69 47.15
CA VAL A 148 -15.58 6.80 48.06
C VAL A 148 -16.38 7.66 49.01
N THR A 149 -17.71 7.63 48.88
CA THR A 149 -18.64 8.36 49.75
C THR A 149 -19.35 7.38 50.68
N LEU A 150 -19.19 7.59 51.98
CA LEU A 150 -19.76 6.79 53.06
C LEU A 150 -20.59 7.68 54.00
N PRO A 151 -21.86 7.32 54.27
CA PRO A 151 -22.64 8.06 55.26
C PRO A 151 -22.14 7.84 56.68
N TYR A 152 -22.03 8.93 57.44
CA TYR A 152 -21.59 8.88 58.84
C TYR A 152 -22.47 7.98 59.70
N GLN A 153 -23.78 7.94 59.43
CA GLN A 153 -24.74 7.11 60.16
C GLN A 153 -24.38 5.62 60.19
N TYR A 154 -23.69 5.12 59.16
CA TYR A 154 -23.35 3.70 59.04
C TYR A 154 -21.87 3.41 59.36
N PHE A 155 -20.98 4.32 58.97
CA PHE A 155 -19.52 4.10 59.01
C PHE A 155 -18.75 5.05 59.92
N GLY A 156 -19.45 6.00 60.57
CA GLY A 156 -18.86 6.97 61.49
C GLY A 156 -18.01 6.30 62.56
N SER A 157 -16.77 6.76 62.71
CA SER A 157 -15.76 6.24 63.63
C SER A 157 -15.42 4.75 63.46
N ASN A 158 -15.82 4.11 62.35
CA ASN A 158 -15.63 2.67 62.10
C ASN A 158 -14.80 2.38 60.84
N THR A 159 -13.99 3.32 60.36
CA THR A 159 -13.15 3.13 59.17
C THR A 159 -11.66 3.18 59.50
N GLN A 160 -10.85 2.44 58.75
CA GLN A 160 -9.39 2.54 58.76
C GLN A 160 -8.82 2.18 57.38
N GLY A 161 -7.56 2.54 57.13
CA GLY A 161 -6.89 2.35 55.83
C GLY A 161 -6.29 3.66 55.31
N HIS A 162 -6.01 3.72 54.01
CA HIS A 162 -5.51 4.94 53.36
C HIS A 162 -6.45 6.13 53.47
N CYS A 163 -7.77 5.89 53.49
CA CYS A 163 -8.76 6.94 53.69
C CYS A 163 -8.91 7.43 55.14
N GLY A 164 -8.11 6.92 56.08
CA GLY A 164 -8.13 7.37 57.47
C GLY A 164 -9.42 7.01 58.22
N THR A 165 -9.73 7.81 59.23
CA THR A 165 -10.91 7.64 60.08
C THR A 165 -12.04 8.54 59.61
N CYS A 166 -13.29 8.10 59.81
CA CYS A 166 -14.49 8.85 59.46
C CYS A 166 -15.06 9.50 60.73
N ASN A 167 -14.38 10.49 61.29
CA ASN A 167 -14.76 11.07 62.60
C ASN A 167 -14.61 12.59 62.70
N ASN A 168 -14.39 13.26 61.57
CA ASN A 168 -14.19 14.69 61.43
C ASN A 168 -12.90 15.22 62.09
N LYS A 169 -11.84 14.40 62.20
CA LYS A 169 -10.54 14.78 62.77
C LYS A 169 -9.38 14.30 61.89
N GLN A 170 -8.68 15.26 61.30
CA GLN A 170 -7.51 14.98 60.47
C GLN A 170 -6.29 14.46 61.25
N ALA A 171 -6.26 14.66 62.57
CA ALA A 171 -5.08 14.37 63.39
C ALA A 171 -4.86 12.87 63.65
N ASP A 172 -5.88 12.04 63.49
CA ASP A 172 -5.86 10.59 63.69
C ASP A 172 -6.04 9.77 62.40
N ASP A 173 -6.03 10.44 61.25
CA ASP A 173 -6.14 9.78 59.94
C ASP A 173 -4.93 8.90 59.60
N CYS A 174 -3.72 9.32 59.98
CA CYS A 174 -2.49 8.57 59.68
C CYS A 174 -2.29 7.41 60.68
N ARG A 175 -3.22 6.44 60.68
CA ARG A 175 -3.31 5.33 61.63
C ARG A 175 -2.83 4.00 61.01
N LEU A 176 -1.84 3.38 61.63
CA LEU A 176 -1.31 2.06 61.24
C LEU A 176 -2.29 0.92 61.56
N PRO A 177 -2.15 -0.26 60.93
CA PRO A 177 -2.85 -1.47 61.37
C PRO A 177 -2.54 -1.76 62.85
N GLY A 178 -3.57 -1.96 63.66
CA GLY A 178 -3.44 -2.10 65.12
C GLY A 178 -3.62 -0.79 65.90
N GLY A 179 -3.73 0.34 65.20
CA GLY A 179 -4.30 1.57 65.72
C GLY A 179 -3.32 2.64 66.20
N GLN A 180 -2.02 2.42 66.03
CA GLN A 180 -0.98 3.40 66.35
C GLN A 180 -0.96 4.56 65.34
N LEU A 181 -0.83 5.80 65.82
CA LEU A 181 -0.73 6.99 64.97
C LEU A 181 0.72 7.30 64.58
N VAL A 182 0.90 7.71 63.32
CA VAL A 182 2.16 8.23 62.79
C VAL A 182 1.96 9.64 62.23
N LYS A 183 3.04 10.41 62.09
CA LYS A 183 2.94 11.81 61.62
C LYS A 183 2.73 11.96 60.12
N ASN A 184 3.16 10.99 59.32
CA ASN A 184 3.14 11.07 57.86
C ASN A 184 2.28 9.94 57.29
N CYS A 185 1.19 10.30 56.61
CA CYS A 185 0.29 9.34 55.98
C CYS A 185 0.94 8.56 54.83
N ALA A 186 1.96 9.12 54.15
CA ALA A 186 2.74 8.35 53.18
C ALA A 186 3.50 7.19 53.84
N VAL A 187 3.98 7.39 55.07
CA VAL A 187 4.61 6.31 55.86
C VAL A 187 3.55 5.32 56.36
N MET A 188 2.37 5.80 56.76
CA MET A 188 1.25 4.92 57.13
C MET A 188 0.86 4.01 55.97
N ALA A 189 0.80 4.55 54.75
CA ALA A 189 0.35 3.86 53.55
C ALA A 189 1.14 2.58 53.24
N ASP A 190 2.45 2.55 53.51
CA ASP A 190 3.32 1.37 53.35
C ASP A 190 2.90 0.16 54.21
N TYR A 191 2.15 0.39 55.29
CA TYR A 191 1.69 -0.68 56.20
C TYR A 191 0.30 -1.21 55.87
N TRP A 192 -0.34 -0.68 54.83
CA TRP A 192 -1.69 -1.08 54.40
C TRP A 192 -1.75 -1.91 53.09
N PRO A 193 -0.81 -2.82 52.75
CA PRO A 193 -1.02 -3.68 51.59
C PRO A 193 -2.12 -4.71 51.86
N ALA A 194 -2.87 -5.05 50.81
CA ALA A 194 -3.99 -5.98 50.89
C ALA A 194 -3.49 -7.43 51.11
N LYS A 195 -3.54 -7.90 52.36
CA LYS A 195 -2.99 -9.20 52.78
C LYS A 195 -3.55 -10.43 52.04
N HIS A 196 -4.78 -10.34 51.55
CA HIS A 196 -5.48 -11.44 50.87
C HIS A 196 -5.17 -11.54 49.38
N ILE A 197 -4.47 -10.56 48.82
CA ILE A 197 -4.12 -10.49 47.41
C ILE A 197 -2.65 -10.87 47.28
N ASN A 198 -2.38 -12.00 46.63
CA ASN A 198 -1.01 -12.50 46.50
C ASN A 198 -0.21 -11.65 45.52
N GLN A 199 0.59 -10.72 46.04
CA GLN A 199 1.54 -9.91 45.29
C GLN A 199 2.94 -10.10 45.88
N PRO A 200 3.81 -10.92 45.25
CA PRO A 200 5.06 -11.37 45.85
C PRO A 200 6.07 -10.24 46.13
N ASN A 201 5.95 -9.10 45.46
CA ASN A 201 6.86 -7.95 45.61
C ASN A 201 6.34 -6.89 46.59
N CYS A 202 5.21 -7.13 47.24
CA CYS A 202 4.57 -6.18 48.15
C CYS A 202 4.87 -6.57 49.59
N HIS A 203 5.86 -5.89 50.19
CA HIS A 203 6.34 -6.20 51.53
C HIS A 203 5.97 -5.08 52.51
N ILE A 204 5.44 -5.47 53.66
CA ILE A 204 5.22 -4.56 54.79
C ILE A 204 6.60 -4.29 55.43
N PRO A 205 6.98 -3.02 55.63
CA PRO A 205 8.22 -2.69 56.34
C PRO A 205 8.29 -3.39 57.70
N SER A 206 9.40 -4.08 57.98
CA SER A 206 9.54 -4.92 59.19
C SER A 206 9.76 -4.12 60.48
N VAL A 207 10.08 -2.83 60.36
CA VAL A 207 10.37 -1.92 61.48
C VAL A 207 9.26 -0.90 61.55
N LEU A 208 8.70 -0.64 62.74
CA LEU A 208 7.74 0.47 62.89
C LEU A 208 8.44 1.83 62.76
N PRO A 209 7.77 2.85 62.21
CA PRO A 209 8.36 4.17 62.08
C PRO A 209 8.64 4.74 63.47
N THR A 210 9.89 5.05 63.76
CA THR A 210 10.23 5.89 64.92
C THR A 210 9.94 7.35 64.56
N ASN A 211 9.53 8.16 65.54
CA ASN A 211 9.04 9.54 65.35
C ASN A 211 10.04 10.55 64.73
N MET A 212 11.20 10.12 64.22
CA MET A 212 12.16 10.97 63.52
C MET A 212 11.98 10.83 62.00
N PRO A 213 11.61 11.89 61.28
CA PRO A 213 11.67 11.88 59.83
C PRO A 213 13.14 11.75 59.41
N GLU A 214 13.44 10.82 58.49
CA GLU A 214 14.59 10.98 57.62
C GLU A 214 14.47 12.33 56.89
N PRO A 215 15.59 13.01 56.57
CA PRO A 215 15.53 14.25 55.81
C PRO A 215 14.78 13.98 54.51
N PRO A 216 13.80 14.83 54.13
CA PRO A 216 13.18 14.69 52.82
C PRO A 216 14.28 14.73 51.76
N PRO A 217 14.24 13.85 50.75
CA PRO A 217 15.16 13.93 49.62
C PRO A 217 15.12 15.36 49.08
N THR A 218 16.29 15.91 48.76
CA THR A 218 16.44 17.27 48.23
C THR A 218 15.49 17.45 47.06
N LEU A 219 14.41 18.22 47.26
CA LEU A 219 13.45 18.57 46.23
C LEU A 219 14.21 19.14 45.04
N THR A 220 14.13 18.46 43.90
CA THR A 220 14.45 19.06 42.61
C THR A 220 13.69 20.39 42.49
N PRO A 221 14.33 21.49 42.05
CA PRO A 221 13.63 22.74 41.84
C PRO A 221 12.44 22.50 40.92
N CYS A 222 11.24 22.82 41.41
CA CYS A 222 10.01 22.69 40.64
C CYS A 222 10.11 23.47 39.33
N LYS A 223 9.52 22.94 38.26
CA LYS A 223 9.59 23.57 36.95
C LYS A 223 8.93 24.96 36.98
N PRO A 224 9.62 26.03 36.52
CA PRO A 224 9.07 27.39 36.54
C PRO A 224 7.88 27.57 35.57
N ASP A 225 7.73 26.70 34.57
CA ASP A 225 6.68 26.76 33.53
C ASP A 225 5.41 25.96 33.88
N SER A 226 5.20 25.65 35.15
CA SER A 226 4.04 24.86 35.58
C SER A 226 2.70 25.60 35.37
N ILE A 227 1.70 24.86 34.89
CA ILE A 227 0.34 25.38 34.64
C ILE A 227 -0.55 25.36 35.90
N CYS A 228 -0.04 24.90 37.05
CA CYS A 228 -0.82 24.76 38.29
C CYS A 228 -1.46 26.07 38.77
N HIS A 229 -0.86 27.22 38.45
CA HIS A 229 -1.42 28.53 38.77
C HIS A 229 -2.83 28.75 38.19
N LEU A 230 -3.19 28.05 37.10
CA LEU A 230 -4.52 28.13 36.50
C LEU A 230 -5.61 27.73 37.50
N LEU A 231 -5.38 26.75 38.38
CA LEU A 231 -6.33 26.30 39.41
C LEU A 231 -6.76 27.44 40.35
N LYS A 232 -5.86 28.38 40.64
CA LYS A 232 -6.11 29.56 41.50
C LYS A 232 -6.45 30.82 40.71
N SER A 233 -6.45 30.75 39.39
CA SER A 233 -6.72 31.90 38.52
C SER A 233 -8.21 32.20 38.41
N SER A 234 -8.55 33.31 37.75
CA SER A 234 -9.92 33.68 37.43
C SER A 234 -10.66 32.65 36.56
N LEU A 235 -9.94 31.76 35.87
CA LEU A 235 -10.53 30.69 35.05
C LEU A 235 -11.48 29.80 35.85
N PHE A 236 -11.09 29.45 37.07
CA PHE A 236 -11.87 28.59 37.97
C PHE A 236 -12.59 29.35 39.07
N ALA A 237 -12.59 30.69 39.06
CA ALA A 237 -13.18 31.50 40.12
C ALA A 237 -14.67 31.21 40.36
N ALA A 238 -15.41 30.82 39.32
CA ALA A 238 -16.81 30.41 39.44
C ALA A 238 -17.00 29.10 40.23
N CYS A 239 -15.98 28.24 40.28
CA CYS A 239 -16.01 26.95 40.96
C CYS A 239 -15.45 27.02 42.40
N HIS A 240 -14.54 27.96 42.70
CA HIS A 240 -13.92 28.12 44.02
C HIS A 240 -14.90 28.11 45.21
N PRO A 241 -16.14 28.68 45.11
CA PRO A 241 -17.12 28.62 46.20
C PRO A 241 -17.68 27.22 46.48
N PHE A 242 -17.62 26.31 45.51
CA PHE A 242 -18.19 24.96 45.59
C PHE A 242 -17.12 23.89 45.85
N VAL A 243 -15.93 24.05 45.26
CA VAL A 243 -14.81 23.11 45.40
C VAL A 243 -13.53 23.90 45.65
N SER A 244 -12.85 23.64 46.77
CA SER A 244 -11.56 24.31 47.05
C SER A 244 -10.47 23.82 46.10
N PRO A 245 -9.71 24.72 45.44
CA PRO A 245 -8.61 24.35 44.56
C PRO A 245 -7.33 23.94 45.31
N ASP A 246 -7.27 24.12 46.64
CA ASP A 246 -5.98 24.06 47.37
C ASP A 246 -5.30 22.69 47.34
N ASN A 247 -6.06 21.60 47.54
CA ASN A 247 -5.48 20.25 47.49
C ASN A 247 -5.06 19.85 46.07
N PHE A 248 -5.85 20.22 45.06
CA PHE A 248 -5.51 20.03 43.64
C PHE A 248 -4.28 20.84 43.23
N TYR A 249 -4.14 22.07 43.74
CA TYR A 249 -2.98 22.91 43.51
C TYR A 249 -1.72 22.32 44.16
N ARG A 250 -1.84 21.80 45.39
CA ARG A 250 -0.73 21.12 46.08
C ARG A 250 -0.29 19.86 45.34
N GLY A 251 -1.24 19.06 44.85
CA GLY A 251 -0.97 17.90 43.99
C GLY A 251 -0.24 18.30 42.73
N CYS A 252 -0.84 19.20 41.94
CA CYS A 252 -0.25 19.71 40.72
C CYS A 252 1.19 20.22 40.90
N VAL A 253 1.45 21.02 41.94
CA VAL A 253 2.81 21.51 42.23
C VAL A 253 3.73 20.36 42.59
N PHE A 254 3.29 19.42 43.43
CA PHE A 254 4.06 18.23 43.78
C PHE A 254 4.50 17.46 42.51
N ASP A 255 3.57 17.19 41.60
CA ASP A 255 3.81 16.45 40.36
C ASP A 255 4.83 17.18 39.49
N SER A 256 4.67 18.50 39.36
CA SER A 256 5.59 19.36 38.60
C SER A 256 7.03 19.37 39.14
N CYS A 257 7.23 19.04 40.42
CA CYS A 257 8.55 18.95 41.05
C CYS A 257 9.17 17.54 40.98
N HIS A 258 8.36 16.48 40.89
CA HIS A 258 8.79 15.08 41.03
C HIS A 258 8.69 14.25 39.75
N VAL A 259 7.92 14.68 38.75
CA VAL A 259 7.68 13.96 37.50
C VAL A 259 8.33 14.73 36.34
N SER A 260 9.08 14.04 35.46
CA SER A 260 9.76 14.71 34.35
C SER A 260 8.82 15.05 33.20
N ASN A 261 7.74 14.29 32.99
CA ASN A 261 6.73 14.62 31.98
C ASN A 261 5.84 15.81 32.42
N PRO A 262 5.88 16.99 31.75
CA PRO A 262 5.06 18.14 32.12
C PRO A 262 3.54 17.89 31.96
N ALA A 263 3.13 16.91 31.14
CA ALA A 263 1.72 16.60 30.95
C ALA A 263 1.01 16.10 32.23
N VAL A 264 1.76 15.70 33.26
CA VAL A 264 1.19 15.27 34.55
C VAL A 264 0.40 16.39 35.23
N ASP A 265 0.83 17.66 35.08
CA ASP A 265 0.15 18.84 35.63
C ASP A 265 -1.32 18.89 35.15
N CYS A 266 -1.60 18.38 33.94
CA CYS A 266 -2.93 18.33 33.35
C CYS A 266 -3.91 17.46 34.15
N THR A 267 -3.43 16.44 34.85
CA THR A 267 -4.28 15.51 35.61
C THR A 267 -4.95 16.23 36.76
N SER A 268 -4.19 16.99 37.54
CA SER A 268 -4.73 17.79 38.64
C SER A 268 -5.72 18.87 38.15
N LEU A 269 -5.47 19.51 37.00
CA LEU A 269 -6.43 20.43 36.38
C LEU A 269 -7.71 19.73 35.90
N GLN A 270 -7.57 18.57 35.26
CA GLN A 270 -8.69 17.79 34.74
C GLN A 270 -9.56 17.26 35.88
N THR A 271 -8.97 16.75 36.96
CA THR A 271 -9.71 16.30 38.14
C THR A 271 -10.45 17.46 38.81
N TYR A 272 -9.81 18.62 38.95
CA TYR A 272 -10.48 19.79 39.49
C TYR A 272 -11.64 20.26 38.61
N ALA A 273 -11.44 20.30 37.28
CA ALA A 273 -12.49 20.62 36.32
C ALA A 273 -13.67 19.62 36.38
N ALA A 274 -13.39 18.33 36.59
CA ALA A 274 -14.43 17.32 36.78
C ALA A 274 -15.22 17.52 38.09
N ALA A 275 -14.54 17.88 39.19
CA ALA A 275 -15.20 18.23 40.44
C ALA A 275 -16.08 19.48 40.28
N CYS A 276 -15.62 20.48 39.52
CA CYS A 276 -16.41 21.65 39.15
C CYS A 276 -17.64 21.28 38.30
N ALA A 277 -17.48 20.40 37.32
CA ALA A 277 -18.57 19.93 36.47
C ALA A 277 -19.66 19.21 37.28
N GLN A 278 -19.26 18.39 38.27
CA GLN A 278 -20.18 17.74 39.22
C GLN A 278 -20.93 18.74 40.10
N ALA A 279 -20.29 19.88 40.44
CA ALA A 279 -20.94 21.01 41.10
C ALA A 279 -21.79 21.88 40.14
N GLY A 280 -21.93 21.50 38.87
CA GLY A 280 -22.70 22.21 37.86
C GLY A 280 -21.95 23.37 37.18
N VAL A 281 -20.64 23.49 37.39
CA VAL A 281 -19.80 24.55 36.83
C VAL A 281 -18.92 24.00 35.71
N CYS A 282 -19.32 24.26 34.46
CA CYS A 282 -18.66 23.75 33.26
C CYS A 282 -17.70 24.80 32.66
N LEU A 283 -16.41 24.47 32.57
CA LEU A 283 -15.36 25.42 32.20
C LEU A 283 -14.49 24.88 31.06
N HIS A 284 -14.34 25.63 29.97
CA HIS A 284 -13.46 25.28 28.85
C HIS A 284 -11.96 25.52 29.17
N TRP A 285 -11.48 24.90 30.25
CA TRP A 285 -10.14 25.14 30.80
C TRP A 285 -9.01 24.76 29.83
N ARG A 286 -9.20 23.71 29.00
CA ARG A 286 -8.22 23.28 27.99
C ARG A 286 -7.91 24.34 26.94
N ASN A 287 -8.81 25.28 26.69
CA ASN A 287 -8.56 26.39 25.75
C ASN A 287 -7.49 27.38 26.26
N HIS A 288 -7.15 27.31 27.56
CA HIS A 288 -6.20 28.21 28.21
C HIS A 288 -4.81 27.60 28.40
N THR A 289 -4.58 26.39 27.87
CA THR A 289 -3.29 25.69 27.94
C THR A 289 -2.98 24.98 26.63
N ARG A 290 -1.74 25.09 26.16
CA ARG A 290 -1.27 24.29 25.00
C ARG A 290 -0.83 22.89 25.41
N LEU A 291 -0.40 22.72 26.66
CA LEU A 291 0.11 21.46 27.19
C LEU A 291 -0.98 20.41 27.32
N CYS A 292 -2.19 20.84 27.71
CA CYS A 292 -3.34 19.96 27.92
C CYS A 292 -4.41 20.12 26.85
N ALA A 293 -4.04 20.55 25.63
CA ALA A 293 -4.99 20.70 24.53
C ALA A 293 -5.71 19.36 24.26
N SER A 294 -7.01 19.43 23.96
CA SER A 294 -7.79 18.27 23.54
C SER A 294 -7.96 18.30 22.03
N ASP A 295 -7.40 17.29 21.36
CA ASP A 295 -7.58 17.09 19.93
C ASP A 295 -8.75 16.14 19.68
N CYS A 296 -9.93 16.69 19.38
CA CYS A 296 -11.07 15.88 18.98
C CYS A 296 -11.01 15.53 17.48
N PRO A 297 -11.50 14.34 17.09
CA PRO A 297 -11.69 14.01 15.67
C PRO A 297 -12.52 15.07 14.94
N SER A 298 -12.28 15.27 13.64
CA SER A 298 -12.88 16.37 12.85
C SER A 298 -14.42 16.42 12.87
N ASN A 299 -15.09 15.31 13.20
CA ASN A 299 -16.55 15.19 13.31
C ASN A 299 -17.10 15.36 14.74
N LYS A 300 -16.25 15.69 15.73
CA LYS A 300 -16.61 15.85 17.14
C LYS A 300 -16.05 17.17 17.69
N VAL A 301 -16.66 17.64 18.77
CA VAL A 301 -16.28 18.87 19.47
C VAL A 301 -15.95 18.57 20.92
N TYR A 302 -14.91 19.21 21.43
CA TYR A 302 -14.57 19.15 22.84
C TYR A 302 -15.64 19.88 23.66
N LYS A 303 -16.17 19.21 24.70
CA LYS A 303 -17.03 19.84 25.71
C LYS A 303 -16.50 19.53 27.11
N PRO A 304 -16.44 20.54 28.01
CA PRO A 304 -16.02 20.35 29.40
C PRO A 304 -17.07 19.59 30.22
N CYS A 305 -18.33 19.65 29.78
CA CYS A 305 -19.43 18.86 30.31
C CYS A 305 -20.26 18.34 29.15
N GLY A 306 -20.35 17.03 29.03
CA GLY A 306 -21.32 16.34 28.20
C GLY A 306 -21.88 15.12 28.95
N PRO A 307 -22.96 14.53 28.45
CA PRO A 307 -23.56 13.37 29.09
C PRO A 307 -22.59 12.18 29.05
N ALA A 308 -22.44 11.48 30.18
CA ALA A 308 -21.59 10.30 30.26
C ALA A 308 -21.94 9.26 29.20
N GLU A 309 -23.24 9.08 28.96
CA GLU A 309 -23.79 8.31 27.86
C GLU A 309 -24.29 9.27 26.77
N GLN A 310 -23.62 9.30 25.63
CA GLN A 310 -24.04 10.12 24.51
C GLN A 310 -25.27 9.53 23.84
N PRO A 311 -26.26 10.37 23.48
CA PRO A 311 -27.46 9.88 22.83
C PRO A 311 -27.14 9.27 21.47
N THR A 312 -27.86 8.21 21.11
CA THR A 312 -27.72 7.47 19.85
C THR A 312 -29.01 7.44 19.02
N CYS A 313 -28.95 6.91 17.80
CA CYS A 313 -30.15 6.63 17.00
C CYS A 313 -30.92 5.39 17.45
N GLU A 314 -30.34 4.57 18.32
CA GLU A 314 -30.94 3.33 18.82
C GLU A 314 -31.55 3.50 20.21
N ASP A 315 -31.28 4.62 20.88
CA ASP A 315 -31.79 4.90 22.21
C ASP A 315 -33.32 4.92 22.23
N ASN A 316 -33.88 4.18 23.17
CA ASN A 316 -35.30 4.20 23.45
C ASN A 316 -35.61 5.40 24.34
N SER A 317 -36.59 6.23 23.96
CA SER A 317 -36.97 7.44 24.72
C SER A 317 -37.48 7.16 26.14
N ASN A 318 -37.67 5.89 26.50
CA ASN A 318 -38.17 5.44 27.79
C ASN A 318 -37.08 4.89 28.72
N GLU A 319 -35.81 4.84 28.31
CA GLU A 319 -34.72 4.42 29.21
C GLU A 319 -34.30 5.55 30.16
N PRO A 320 -34.04 5.25 31.45
CA PRO A 320 -33.58 6.24 32.40
C PRO A 320 -32.18 6.71 32.01
N THR A 321 -32.06 7.99 31.67
CA THR A 321 -30.80 8.63 31.33
C THR A 321 -29.95 8.82 32.59
N MET A 322 -28.67 8.43 32.55
CA MET A 322 -27.75 8.65 33.65
C MET A 322 -27.40 10.15 33.74
N ASN A 323 -27.74 10.81 34.85
CA ASN A 323 -27.47 12.24 35.08
C ASN A 323 -26.01 12.51 35.51
N TYR A 324 -25.05 11.85 34.87
CA TYR A 324 -23.62 12.09 35.12
C TYR A 324 -23.02 12.89 33.95
N THR A 325 -22.23 13.91 34.26
CA THR A 325 -21.54 14.71 33.24
C THR A 325 -20.05 14.39 33.26
N THR A 326 -19.46 14.36 32.07
CA THR A 326 -18.03 14.12 31.88
C THR A 326 -17.46 15.04 30.81
N GLU A 327 -16.16 15.28 30.88
CA GLU A 327 -15.41 16.00 29.86
C GLU A 327 -15.00 15.06 28.72
N GLY A 328 -14.97 15.56 27.48
CA GLY A 328 -14.52 14.75 26.34
C GLY A 328 -14.93 15.28 24.98
N CYS A 329 -14.87 14.41 23.97
CA CYS A 329 -15.26 14.69 22.59
C CYS A 329 -16.68 14.19 22.32
N PHE A 330 -17.57 15.13 22.02
CA PHE A 330 -19.00 14.90 21.82
C PHE A 330 -19.42 15.25 20.41
N CYS A 331 -20.59 14.74 19.99
CA CYS A 331 -21.20 15.24 18.78
C CYS A 331 -21.53 16.75 18.91
N PRO A 332 -21.40 17.51 17.80
CA PRO A 332 -21.84 18.91 17.75
C PRO A 332 -23.30 19.07 18.17
N ASP A 333 -23.66 20.27 18.62
CA ASP A 333 -25.04 20.55 19.03
C ASP A 333 -26.02 20.28 17.88
N GLY A 334 -27.13 19.59 18.21
CA GLY A 334 -28.12 19.13 17.22
C GLY A 334 -27.77 17.82 16.52
N MET A 335 -26.61 17.21 16.80
CA MET A 335 -26.24 15.88 16.34
C MET A 335 -26.18 14.87 17.49
N LYS A 336 -26.31 13.59 17.15
CA LYS A 336 -26.18 12.46 18.07
C LYS A 336 -25.40 11.33 17.42
N LEU A 337 -24.98 10.33 18.20
CA LEU A 337 -24.25 9.20 17.63
C LEU A 337 -25.19 8.35 16.78
N PHE A 338 -24.69 7.76 15.70
CA PHE A 338 -25.45 6.78 14.93
C PHE A 338 -25.70 5.53 15.79
N ASN A 339 -24.65 4.95 16.36
CA ASN A 339 -24.71 3.92 17.39
C ASN A 339 -23.44 4.02 18.28
N LYS A 340 -23.39 3.25 19.38
CA LYS A 340 -22.28 3.31 20.35
C LYS A 340 -20.93 2.91 19.74
N ASP A 341 -20.92 1.99 18.78
CA ASP A 341 -19.70 1.39 18.21
C ASP A 341 -19.08 2.18 17.04
N SER A 342 -19.91 2.83 16.22
CA SER A 342 -19.44 3.53 15.01
C SER A 342 -18.73 4.83 15.32
N GLY A 343 -19.10 5.52 16.42
CA GLY A 343 -18.56 6.82 16.76
C GLY A 343 -18.91 7.96 15.79
N ILE A 344 -19.83 7.74 14.84
CA ILE A 344 -20.23 8.70 13.80
C ILE A 344 -21.37 9.59 14.31
N CYS A 345 -21.22 10.91 14.13
CA CYS A 345 -22.24 11.90 14.48
C CYS A 345 -23.20 12.14 13.31
N VAL A 346 -24.51 12.08 13.60
CA VAL A 346 -25.58 12.23 12.62
C VAL A 346 -26.62 13.21 13.14
N ASN A 347 -27.22 14.00 12.23
CA ASN A 347 -28.33 14.91 12.55
C ASN A 347 -29.69 14.20 12.47
N THR A 348 -29.82 13.22 11.58
CA THR A 348 -31.02 12.41 11.37
C THR A 348 -30.65 10.93 11.34
N CYS A 349 -31.52 10.10 11.91
CA CYS A 349 -31.34 8.65 11.93
C CYS A 349 -31.80 8.01 10.62
N GLY A 350 -31.17 6.88 10.30
CA GLY A 350 -31.42 6.16 9.05
C GLY A 350 -30.43 5.00 8.90
N CYS A 351 -29.71 4.97 7.79
CA CYS A 351 -28.65 3.99 7.50
C CYS A 351 -27.30 4.70 7.31
N LEU A 352 -26.21 3.97 7.46
CA LEU A 352 -24.90 4.40 6.97
C LEU A 352 -24.64 3.76 5.60
N ASP A 353 -24.25 4.57 4.62
CA ASP A 353 -23.80 4.05 3.34
C ASP A 353 -22.38 3.47 3.41
N PRO A 354 -21.89 2.79 2.35
CA PRO A 354 -20.55 2.19 2.36
C PRO A 354 -19.38 3.17 2.59
N GLU A 355 -19.61 4.47 2.53
CA GLU A 355 -18.62 5.53 2.78
C GLU A 355 -18.78 6.15 4.18
N GLY A 356 -19.71 5.64 4.99
CA GLY A 356 -20.00 6.12 6.34
C GLY A 356 -20.87 7.37 6.37
N ILE A 357 -21.52 7.73 5.25
CA ILE A 357 -22.41 8.89 5.18
C ILE A 357 -23.81 8.48 5.64
N PRO A 358 -24.45 9.24 6.56
CA PRO A 358 -25.81 8.96 6.98
C PRO A 358 -26.83 9.25 5.87
N ARG A 359 -27.73 8.29 5.65
CA ARG A 359 -28.83 8.32 4.69
C ARG A 359 -30.15 8.22 5.42
N GLN A 360 -31.15 8.98 5.02
CA GLN A 360 -32.49 8.91 5.61
C GLN A 360 -33.19 7.60 5.24
N PHE A 361 -34.09 7.13 6.10
CA PHE A 361 -34.92 5.97 5.77
C PHE A 361 -35.69 6.20 4.47
N ASN A 362 -35.65 5.19 3.59
CA ASN A 362 -36.22 5.18 2.25
C ASN A 362 -35.58 6.17 1.26
N GLU A 363 -34.44 6.80 1.61
CA GLU A 363 -33.64 7.59 0.66
C GLU A 363 -33.07 6.68 -0.44
N ARG A 364 -33.22 7.11 -1.70
CA ARG A 364 -32.68 6.44 -2.88
C ARG A 364 -31.54 7.27 -3.47
N PHE A 365 -30.40 6.63 -3.71
CA PHE A 365 -29.21 7.29 -4.24
C PHE A 365 -28.44 6.37 -5.19
N GLU A 366 -27.61 6.96 -6.06
CA GLU A 366 -26.73 6.20 -6.95
C GLU A 366 -25.32 6.14 -6.37
N TYR A 367 -24.75 4.94 -6.28
CA TYR A 367 -23.40 4.70 -5.76
C TYR A 367 -22.66 3.72 -6.66
N LYS A 368 -21.51 4.13 -7.23
CA LYS A 368 -20.67 3.27 -8.11
C LYS A 368 -21.49 2.48 -9.15
N CYS A 369 -22.38 3.15 -9.87
CA CYS A 369 -23.27 2.54 -10.88
C CYS A 369 -24.28 1.51 -10.32
N GLN A 370 -24.64 1.65 -9.05
CA GLN A 370 -25.70 0.89 -8.40
C GLN A 370 -26.77 1.86 -7.89
N ASN A 371 -28.03 1.48 -8.02
CA ASN A 371 -29.15 2.14 -7.38
C ASN A 371 -29.30 1.58 -5.97
N CYS A 372 -29.02 2.41 -4.97
CA CYS A 372 -29.06 2.08 -3.55
C CYS A 372 -30.30 2.68 -2.87
N ILE A 373 -30.77 2.01 -1.82
CA ILE A 373 -31.83 2.50 -0.93
C ILE A 373 -31.46 2.22 0.52
N CYS A 374 -31.67 3.18 1.41
CA CYS A 374 -31.65 2.94 2.85
C CYS A 374 -32.98 2.32 3.28
N GLU A 375 -32.97 1.03 3.63
CA GLU A 375 -34.18 0.31 4.04
C GLU A 375 -34.52 0.56 5.51
N GLU A 376 -35.75 0.99 5.78
CA GLU A 376 -36.23 1.25 7.14
C GLU A 376 -36.36 -0.02 7.99
N SER A 377 -36.74 -1.14 7.37
CA SER A 377 -36.94 -2.42 8.07
C SER A 377 -35.65 -3.04 8.59
N THR A 378 -34.55 -2.88 7.84
CA THR A 378 -33.25 -3.50 8.13
C THR A 378 -32.24 -2.49 8.68
N LYS A 379 -32.51 -1.19 8.53
CA LYS A 379 -31.59 -0.08 8.86
C LYS A 379 -30.25 -0.16 8.11
N THR A 380 -30.25 -0.79 6.94
CA THR A 380 -29.06 -0.96 6.09
C THR A 380 -29.29 -0.44 4.68
N VAL A 381 -28.18 -0.16 3.98
CA VAL A 381 -28.23 0.22 2.56
C VAL A 381 -28.22 -1.03 1.68
N THR A 382 -29.25 -1.17 0.85
CA THR A 382 -29.35 -2.21 -0.18
C THR A 382 -29.11 -1.62 -1.56
N CYS A 383 -28.10 -2.12 -2.29
CA CYS A 383 -27.75 -1.66 -3.63
C CYS A 383 -28.05 -2.71 -4.70
N LYS A 384 -28.57 -2.26 -5.85
CA LYS A 384 -28.79 -3.10 -7.04
C LYS A 384 -28.09 -2.48 -8.25
N PRO A 385 -27.45 -3.27 -9.13
CA PRO A 385 -26.83 -2.75 -10.35
C PRO A 385 -27.82 -1.90 -11.16
N LYS A 386 -27.38 -0.72 -11.61
CA LYS A 386 -28.18 0.16 -12.45
C LYS A 386 -28.47 -0.56 -13.78
N ALA A 387 -29.74 -0.66 -14.14
CA ALA A 387 -30.15 -1.27 -15.40
C ALA A 387 -29.83 -0.31 -16.56
N CYS A 388 -28.94 -0.72 -17.47
CA CYS A 388 -28.68 0.03 -18.69
C CYS A 388 -29.72 -0.27 -19.76
N PRO A 389 -30.08 0.71 -20.62
CA PRO A 389 -30.92 0.46 -21.79
C PRO A 389 -30.30 -0.61 -22.66
N THR A 390 -31.10 -1.57 -23.15
CA THR A 390 -30.62 -2.58 -24.11
C THR A 390 -30.14 -1.87 -25.38
N PRO A 391 -28.85 -1.97 -25.75
CA PRO A 391 -28.37 -1.30 -26.95
C PRO A 391 -29.09 -1.89 -28.18
N PRO A 392 -29.61 -1.05 -29.09
CA PRO A 392 -30.21 -1.53 -30.33
C PRO A 392 -29.15 -2.32 -31.11
N ILE A 393 -29.52 -3.52 -31.59
CA ILE A 393 -28.64 -4.38 -32.37
C ILE A 393 -28.28 -3.64 -33.66
N THR A 394 -27.12 -3.00 -33.67
CA THR A 394 -26.60 -2.28 -34.84
C THR A 394 -25.62 -3.23 -35.51
N ASN A 395 -26.06 -3.95 -36.54
CA ASN A 395 -25.16 -4.81 -37.29
C ASN A 395 -24.24 -3.91 -38.14
N CYS A 396 -22.95 -3.86 -37.82
CA CYS A 396 -21.94 -3.20 -38.64
C CYS A 396 -21.80 -3.99 -39.95
N THR A 397 -22.50 -3.59 -41.01
CA THR A 397 -22.58 -4.33 -42.28
C THR A 397 -21.48 -3.98 -43.29
N GLY A 398 -20.64 -2.98 -43.03
CA GLY A 398 -19.55 -2.57 -43.93
C GLY A 398 -18.23 -3.34 -43.69
N PRO A 399 -17.47 -3.68 -44.74
CA PRO A 399 -16.16 -4.31 -44.59
C PRO A 399 -15.20 -3.38 -43.83
N GLY A 400 -14.42 -3.94 -42.89
CA GLY A 400 -13.51 -3.19 -42.04
C GLY A 400 -14.14 -2.58 -40.78
N PHE A 401 -15.47 -2.55 -40.65
CA PHE A 401 -16.13 -2.04 -39.44
C PHE A 401 -16.30 -3.13 -38.39
N VAL A 402 -15.88 -2.84 -37.16
CA VAL A 402 -16.04 -3.74 -36.01
C VAL A 402 -16.87 -3.08 -34.92
N LEU A 403 -17.61 -3.90 -34.17
CA LEU A 403 -18.34 -3.46 -32.98
C LEU A 403 -17.38 -3.25 -31.83
N ILE A 404 -17.40 -2.05 -31.25
CA ILE A 404 -16.67 -1.76 -30.01
C ILE A 404 -17.60 -1.21 -28.94
N ASN A 405 -17.24 -1.47 -27.68
CA ASN A 405 -17.98 -1.01 -26.53
C ASN A 405 -17.47 0.38 -26.12
N GLN A 406 -18.28 1.42 -26.30
CA GLN A 406 -17.94 2.78 -25.90
C GLN A 406 -18.87 3.25 -24.78
N THR A 407 -18.31 3.91 -23.76
CA THR A 407 -19.08 4.50 -22.67
C THR A 407 -19.99 5.61 -23.21
N MET A 408 -21.25 5.61 -22.82
CA MET A 408 -22.23 6.59 -23.26
C MET A 408 -21.90 7.98 -22.71
N PRO A 409 -21.84 9.03 -23.54
CA PRO A 409 -21.57 10.40 -23.08
C PRO A 409 -22.64 10.93 -22.11
N SER A 410 -23.87 10.43 -22.18
CA SER A 410 -24.99 10.83 -21.33
C SER A 410 -25.06 10.09 -19.99
N ASP A 411 -24.42 8.92 -19.87
CA ASP A 411 -24.42 8.11 -18.64
C ASP A 411 -23.13 7.29 -18.57
N HIS A 412 -22.22 7.69 -17.68
CA HIS A 412 -20.91 7.06 -17.54
C HIS A 412 -20.98 5.61 -17.03
N CYS A 413 -22.13 5.16 -16.54
CA CYS A 413 -22.35 3.80 -16.06
C CYS A 413 -22.77 2.83 -17.15
N CYS A 414 -23.14 3.32 -18.33
CA CYS A 414 -23.62 2.49 -19.42
C CYS A 414 -22.72 2.60 -20.64
N SER A 415 -22.58 1.49 -21.35
CA SER A 415 -21.83 1.44 -22.60
C SER A 415 -22.75 1.06 -23.75
N ALA A 416 -22.53 1.67 -24.91
CA ALA A 416 -23.21 1.37 -26.15
C ALA A 416 -22.25 0.79 -27.18
N LEU A 417 -22.81 -0.02 -28.07
CA LEU A 417 -22.10 -0.60 -29.18
C LEU A 417 -22.03 0.39 -30.34
N VAL A 418 -20.82 0.78 -30.74
CA VAL A 418 -20.56 1.69 -31.87
C VAL A 418 -19.70 0.98 -32.91
N CYS A 419 -19.98 1.20 -34.20
CA CYS A 419 -19.17 0.68 -35.30
C CYS A 419 -17.94 1.56 -35.51
N GLN A 420 -16.75 1.02 -35.28
CA GLN A 420 -15.48 1.71 -35.58
C GLN A 420 -14.75 1.03 -36.74
N CYS A 421 -14.12 1.83 -37.60
CA CYS A 421 -13.30 1.34 -38.72
C CYS A 421 -11.94 0.82 -38.23
N HIS A 422 -11.64 -0.42 -38.59
CA HIS A 422 -10.36 -1.08 -38.40
C HIS A 422 -9.80 -1.52 -39.76
N SER A 423 -8.80 -0.80 -40.25
CA SER A 423 -8.21 -1.01 -41.58
C SER A 423 -7.53 -2.37 -41.75
N ASN A 424 -7.14 -3.03 -40.67
CA ASN A 424 -6.53 -4.37 -40.67
C ASN A 424 -7.53 -5.51 -40.87
N THR A 425 -8.84 -5.27 -40.75
CA THR A 425 -9.89 -6.27 -41.03
C THR A 425 -10.46 -6.13 -42.44
N CYS A 426 -9.89 -5.24 -43.26
CA CYS A 426 -10.25 -5.12 -44.66
C CYS A 426 -9.80 -6.34 -45.48
N PRO A 427 -10.65 -6.85 -46.38
CA PRO A 427 -10.30 -7.97 -47.24
C PRO A 427 -9.16 -7.60 -48.20
N ILE A 428 -8.20 -8.52 -48.38
CA ILE A 428 -7.08 -8.34 -49.30
C ILE A 428 -7.62 -8.28 -50.73
N THR A 429 -7.50 -7.12 -51.37
CA THR A 429 -7.98 -6.91 -52.74
C THR A 429 -6.83 -7.15 -53.71
N ASN A 430 -7.02 -8.04 -54.69
CA ASN A 430 -6.02 -8.34 -55.71
C ASN A 430 -5.76 -7.09 -56.57
N MET A 431 -4.51 -6.63 -56.64
CA MET A 431 -4.11 -5.34 -57.25
C MET A 431 -3.66 -5.45 -58.72
N ASN A 432 -3.94 -6.57 -59.39
CA ASN A 432 -3.52 -6.77 -60.77
C ASN A 432 -4.45 -6.05 -61.76
N CYS A 433 -3.88 -5.14 -62.55
CA CYS A 433 -4.54 -4.53 -63.70
C CYS A 433 -4.17 -5.24 -65.01
N PRO A 434 -5.03 -5.16 -66.04
CA PRO A 434 -4.71 -5.62 -67.39
C PRO A 434 -3.44 -4.93 -67.92
N VAL A 435 -2.71 -5.61 -68.80
CA VAL A 435 -1.50 -5.08 -69.44
C VAL A 435 -1.83 -3.76 -70.17
N GLY A 436 -1.00 -2.75 -69.99
CA GLY A 436 -1.25 -1.38 -70.45
C GLY A 436 -1.99 -0.49 -69.44
N TYR A 437 -2.39 -0.98 -68.28
CA TYR A 437 -3.07 -0.19 -67.24
C TYR A 437 -2.35 -0.27 -65.90
N MET A 438 -2.48 0.76 -65.06
CA MET A 438 -1.88 0.82 -63.72
C MET A 438 -2.94 0.97 -62.61
N PRO A 439 -2.76 0.30 -61.45
CA PRO A 439 -3.72 0.38 -60.35
C PRO A 439 -3.61 1.72 -59.61
N VAL A 440 -4.75 2.34 -59.36
CA VAL A 440 -4.91 3.51 -58.50
C VAL A 440 -5.84 3.14 -57.36
N VAL A 441 -5.38 3.34 -56.11
CA VAL A 441 -6.09 2.96 -54.89
C VAL A 441 -6.60 4.21 -54.18
N SER A 442 -7.87 4.21 -53.77
CA SER A 442 -8.49 5.31 -53.02
C SER A 442 -9.55 4.79 -52.05
N VAL A 443 -9.75 5.49 -50.92
CA VAL A 443 -10.83 5.18 -49.95
C VAL A 443 -12.00 6.15 -50.21
N PRO A 444 -13.18 5.66 -50.64
CA PRO A 444 -14.35 6.52 -50.83
C PRO A 444 -14.85 7.10 -49.50
N GLU A 445 -15.41 8.31 -49.52
CA GLU A 445 -15.99 8.95 -48.33
C GLU A 445 -17.08 8.05 -47.70
N GLY A 446 -16.99 7.85 -46.38
CA GLY A 446 -17.91 7.01 -45.62
C GLY A 446 -17.62 5.49 -45.64
N ARG A 447 -16.55 5.05 -46.32
CA ARG A 447 -16.12 3.64 -46.30
C ARG A 447 -14.81 3.46 -45.51
N CYS A 448 -14.62 2.26 -44.96
CA CYS A 448 -13.42 1.92 -44.16
C CYS A 448 -12.30 1.32 -45.02
N CYS A 449 -12.63 0.55 -46.06
CA CYS A 449 -11.64 -0.18 -46.86
C CYS A 449 -11.29 0.50 -48.19
N PRO A 450 -10.02 0.40 -48.64
CA PRO A 450 -9.57 0.97 -49.90
C PRO A 450 -10.10 0.19 -51.12
N GLU A 451 -10.46 0.92 -52.18
CA GLU A 451 -10.89 0.38 -53.47
C GLU A 451 -9.85 0.69 -54.56
N HIS A 452 -9.72 -0.19 -55.56
CA HIS A 452 -8.78 -0.01 -56.67
C HIS A 452 -9.52 0.21 -58.00
N ARG A 453 -8.94 1.03 -58.87
CA ARG A 453 -9.34 1.18 -60.27
C ARG A 453 -8.10 1.14 -61.17
N CYS A 454 -8.25 0.73 -62.42
CA CYS A 454 -7.14 0.67 -63.37
C CYS A 454 -7.22 1.84 -64.35
N GLU A 455 -6.14 2.62 -64.49
CA GLU A 455 -6.04 3.74 -65.42
C GLU A 455 -5.04 3.43 -66.55
N PRO A 456 -5.27 3.87 -67.80
CA PRO A 456 -4.43 3.52 -68.95
C PRO A 456 -3.04 4.17 -68.86
N LYS A 457 -2.00 3.38 -69.18
CA LYS A 457 -0.61 3.82 -69.32
C LYS A 457 -0.37 4.40 -70.72
N ARG A 458 0.67 5.23 -70.85
CA ARG A 458 1.10 5.84 -72.12
C ARG A 458 2.00 4.90 -72.93
N VAL A 459 1.47 3.76 -73.36
CA VAL A 459 2.20 2.69 -74.09
C VAL A 459 1.31 2.07 -75.17
N CYS A 460 1.89 1.43 -76.18
CA CYS A 460 1.16 0.53 -77.06
C CYS A 460 1.11 -0.87 -76.45
N VAL A 461 0.04 -1.63 -76.71
CA VAL A 461 -0.06 -3.03 -76.28
C VAL A 461 -0.21 -3.93 -77.51
N HIS A 462 0.65 -4.94 -77.63
CA HIS A 462 0.56 -5.96 -78.68
C HIS A 462 0.90 -7.34 -78.11
N LYS A 463 0.00 -8.31 -78.27
CA LYS A 463 0.13 -9.69 -77.73
C LYS A 463 0.57 -9.69 -76.25
N ASP A 464 -0.18 -8.96 -75.41
CA ASP A 464 0.04 -8.86 -73.96
C ASP A 464 1.41 -8.31 -73.52
N ASN A 465 2.10 -7.57 -74.39
CA ASN A 465 3.34 -6.87 -74.06
C ASN A 465 3.20 -5.35 -74.26
N GLU A 466 3.82 -4.57 -73.36
CA GLU A 466 3.85 -3.11 -73.40
C GLU A 466 5.04 -2.61 -74.22
N TYR A 467 4.78 -1.73 -75.19
CA TYR A 467 5.78 -1.14 -76.06
C TYR A 467 5.81 0.38 -75.85
N GLN A 468 7.01 0.91 -75.65
CA GLN A 468 7.23 2.35 -75.51
C GLN A 468 7.11 3.05 -76.87
N PRO A 469 6.71 4.32 -76.91
CA PRO A 469 6.70 5.06 -78.16
C PRO A 469 8.05 5.06 -78.88
N GLY A 470 8.03 4.80 -80.18
CA GLY A 470 9.22 4.68 -81.02
C GLY A 470 9.85 3.28 -81.03
N SER A 471 9.40 2.33 -80.19
CA SER A 471 9.92 0.97 -80.23
C SER A 471 9.32 0.15 -81.38
N SER A 472 10.13 -0.72 -81.98
CA SER A 472 9.66 -1.71 -82.94
C SER A 472 8.76 -2.75 -82.26
N VAL A 473 7.73 -3.20 -82.97
CA VAL A 473 6.73 -4.17 -82.50
C VAL A 473 6.76 -5.38 -83.42
N PRO A 474 6.63 -6.63 -82.92
CA PRO A 474 6.66 -7.83 -83.75
C PRO A 474 5.63 -7.78 -84.88
N ALA A 475 6.11 -7.87 -86.12
CA ALA A 475 5.34 -7.73 -87.36
C ALA A 475 5.29 -9.04 -88.17
N PRO A 476 4.35 -9.20 -89.13
CA PRO A 476 4.35 -10.29 -90.11
C PRO A 476 5.57 -10.21 -91.06
N LEU A 477 5.89 -11.32 -91.74
CA LEU A 477 7.05 -11.43 -92.64
C LEU A 477 7.12 -10.29 -93.68
N CYS A 478 8.28 -9.63 -93.74
CA CYS A 478 8.64 -8.48 -94.59
C CYS A 478 7.96 -7.13 -94.24
N GLN A 479 7.37 -6.95 -93.04
CA GLN A 479 6.93 -5.64 -92.51
C GLN A 479 7.70 -5.21 -91.25
N ASP A 480 7.90 -3.89 -91.10
CA ASP A 480 8.46 -3.22 -89.92
C ASP A 480 7.37 -2.40 -89.22
N CYS A 481 6.96 -2.83 -88.02
CA CYS A 481 5.96 -2.12 -87.20
C CYS A 481 6.62 -1.32 -86.06
N ALA A 482 6.08 -0.14 -85.72
CA ALA A 482 6.53 0.68 -84.58
C ALA A 482 5.35 1.26 -83.78
N CYS A 483 5.54 1.39 -82.46
CA CYS A 483 4.61 2.05 -81.56
C CYS A 483 4.70 3.58 -81.72
N THR A 484 3.56 4.26 -81.86
CA THR A 484 3.47 5.71 -82.08
C THR A 484 3.00 6.44 -80.82
N ASN A 485 2.99 7.78 -80.85
CA ASN A 485 2.43 8.60 -79.76
C ASN A 485 0.93 8.91 -79.94
N GLU A 486 0.27 8.29 -80.92
CA GLU A 486 -1.14 8.54 -81.20
C GLU A 486 -2.04 7.74 -80.26
N VAL A 487 -2.96 8.41 -79.55
CA VAL A 487 -3.88 7.77 -78.62
C VAL A 487 -5.03 7.09 -79.37
N ASP A 488 -5.30 5.85 -79.01
CA ASP A 488 -6.49 5.11 -79.42
C ASP A 488 -7.72 5.58 -78.63
N PRO A 489 -8.76 6.13 -79.27
CA PRO A 489 -9.93 6.68 -78.57
C PRO A 489 -10.76 5.65 -77.80
N GLY A 490 -10.63 4.35 -78.12
CA GLY A 490 -11.39 3.28 -77.47
C GLY A 490 -10.73 2.77 -76.20
N SER A 491 -9.40 2.61 -76.20
CA SER A 491 -8.63 2.05 -75.08
C SER A 491 -7.84 3.07 -74.27
N GLY A 492 -7.63 4.29 -74.78
CA GLY A 492 -6.79 5.30 -74.14
C GLY A 492 -5.28 5.00 -74.19
N LEU A 493 -4.87 3.90 -74.86
CA LEU A 493 -3.48 3.47 -75.08
C LEU A 493 -2.92 4.05 -76.39
N PHE A 494 -1.64 3.83 -76.70
CA PHE A 494 -1.03 4.28 -77.96
C PHE A 494 -1.16 3.28 -79.13
N LYS A 495 -1.13 3.77 -80.38
CA LYS A 495 -1.32 2.99 -81.64
C LYS A 495 -0.02 2.50 -82.29
N ILE A 496 -0.08 1.37 -83.00
CA ILE A 496 1.05 0.77 -83.76
C ILE A 496 0.85 0.98 -85.27
N ARG A 497 1.92 1.28 -86.03
CA ARG A 497 1.94 1.46 -87.50
C ARG A 497 3.05 0.62 -88.18
N CYS A 498 2.88 0.17 -89.43
CA CYS A 498 3.83 -0.74 -90.12
C CYS A 498 4.15 -0.40 -91.59
N GLU A 499 5.38 -0.68 -92.06
CA GLU A 499 5.94 -0.45 -93.43
C GLU A 499 6.72 -1.69 -94.01
N PHE A 500 7.23 -1.75 -95.26
CA PHE A 500 7.87 -2.95 -95.91
C PHE A 500 9.41 -2.83 -96.18
N GLN A 501 10.19 -3.93 -96.08
CA GLN A 501 11.70 -4.00 -96.06
C GLN A 501 12.44 -4.30 -97.42
N LYS A 502 13.74 -3.93 -97.60
CA LYS A 502 14.65 -4.18 -98.78
C LYS A 502 15.99 -4.92 -98.42
N CYS A 503 16.60 -5.71 -99.33
CA CYS A 503 17.76 -6.65 -99.09
C CYS A 503 19.17 -6.22 -99.61
N GLN A 504 20.27 -6.84 -99.12
CA GLN A 504 21.71 -6.56 -99.41
C GLN A 504 22.53 -7.85 -99.71
N GLU A 505 23.40 -7.88 -100.75
CA GLU A 505 23.99 -9.10 -101.36
C GLU A 505 25.55 -9.28 -101.23
N ASP A 506 26.29 -8.39 -100.56
CA ASP A 506 27.78 -8.42 -100.49
C ASP A 506 28.31 -8.94 -99.12
N CYS A 507 29.27 -9.89 -99.09
CA CYS A 507 29.78 -10.54 -97.86
C CYS A 507 31.24 -10.19 -97.50
N ASP A 508 31.56 -10.18 -96.19
CA ASP A 508 32.86 -9.81 -95.62
C ASP A 508 33.96 -10.90 -95.70
N THR A 509 35.24 -10.49 -95.63
CA THR A 509 36.41 -11.39 -95.76
C THR A 509 36.43 -12.50 -94.70
N GLY A 510 36.38 -13.76 -95.14
CA GLY A 510 36.24 -14.95 -94.29
C GLY A 510 34.85 -15.61 -94.35
N TYR A 511 33.91 -15.03 -95.12
CA TYR A 511 32.54 -15.48 -95.35
C TYR A 511 32.18 -15.45 -96.85
N GLU A 512 31.20 -16.27 -97.28
CA GLU A 512 30.75 -16.38 -98.69
C GLU A 512 29.20 -16.43 -98.80
N TYR A 513 28.58 -15.78 -99.79
CA TYR A 513 27.10 -15.66 -99.95
C TYR A 513 26.46 -16.93 -100.53
N VAL A 514 25.35 -17.37 -99.93
CA VAL A 514 24.56 -18.54 -100.34
C VAL A 514 23.06 -18.21 -100.32
N GLU A 515 22.35 -18.48 -101.41
CA GLU A 515 20.88 -18.33 -101.50
C GLU A 515 20.14 -19.55 -100.88
N THR A 516 18.99 -19.32 -100.23
CA THR A 516 18.22 -20.34 -99.49
C THR A 516 16.84 -20.63 -100.10
N ASP A 517 16.54 -21.91 -100.34
CA ASP A 517 15.30 -22.41 -100.97
C ASP A 517 14.07 -22.49 -100.03
N SER A 518 14.00 -21.67 -98.98
CA SER A 518 12.98 -21.82 -97.93
C SER A 518 12.41 -20.49 -97.42
N GLY A 519 11.67 -19.76 -98.26
CA GLY A 519 10.70 -18.73 -97.81
C GLY A 519 11.24 -17.57 -96.98
N GLU A 520 12.55 -17.28 -97.02
CA GLU A 520 13.18 -16.13 -96.37
C GLU A 520 13.24 -14.92 -97.34
N CYS A 521 13.06 -13.69 -96.83
CA CYS A 521 12.95 -12.47 -97.66
C CYS A 521 14.28 -12.08 -98.38
N CYS A 522 15.46 -12.54 -97.90
CA CYS A 522 16.81 -12.32 -98.49
C CYS A 522 17.76 -13.53 -98.20
N GLY A 523 18.83 -13.76 -98.99
CA GLY A 523 19.84 -14.85 -98.79
C GLY A 523 20.93 -14.57 -97.74
N LYS A 524 21.87 -15.51 -97.49
CA LYS A 524 22.79 -15.48 -96.31
C LYS A 524 24.28 -15.76 -96.62
N CYS A 525 25.20 -15.05 -95.94
CA CYS A 525 26.65 -15.29 -95.96
C CYS A 525 27.12 -16.32 -94.89
N VAL A 526 27.99 -17.28 -95.22
CA VAL A 526 28.45 -18.37 -94.33
C VAL A 526 29.98 -18.36 -94.11
N GLN A 527 30.44 -18.63 -92.87
CA GLN A 527 31.83 -18.47 -92.40
C GLN A 527 32.76 -19.66 -92.70
N THR A 528 34.04 -19.40 -93.06
CA THR A 528 35.02 -20.47 -93.34
C THR A 528 36.29 -20.48 -92.45
N HIS A 529 36.67 -19.40 -91.76
CA HIS A 529 37.92 -19.31 -90.95
C HIS A 529 37.81 -18.43 -89.67
N CYS A 530 38.69 -18.66 -88.68
CA CYS A 530 38.78 -17.94 -87.39
C CYS A 530 39.82 -16.79 -87.41
N VAL A 531 39.41 -15.53 -87.30
CA VAL A 531 40.28 -14.35 -87.49
C VAL A 531 40.48 -13.59 -86.17
N VAL A 532 41.73 -13.32 -85.76
CA VAL A 532 42.06 -12.45 -84.60
C VAL A 532 42.94 -11.28 -85.02
N SER A 533 42.61 -10.07 -84.56
CA SER A 533 43.43 -8.87 -84.74
C SER A 533 44.28 -8.59 -83.49
N VAL A 534 45.60 -8.53 -83.64
CA VAL A 534 46.49 -8.03 -82.59
C VAL A 534 47.32 -6.90 -83.20
N ASN A 535 47.21 -5.69 -82.63
CA ASN A 535 47.83 -4.46 -83.15
C ASN A 535 47.58 -4.24 -84.66
N ASP A 536 46.30 -4.22 -85.06
CA ASP A 536 45.81 -3.92 -86.42
C ASP A 536 46.34 -4.78 -87.57
N THR A 537 46.88 -5.97 -87.28
CA THR A 537 47.12 -7.02 -88.28
C THR A 537 46.22 -8.23 -88.00
N LYS A 538 45.38 -8.60 -88.98
CA LYS A 538 44.53 -9.80 -88.92
C LYS A 538 45.40 -11.06 -89.15
N LYS A 539 45.44 -11.97 -88.17
CA LYS A 539 46.16 -13.25 -88.27
C LYS A 539 45.25 -14.44 -87.89
N LEU A 540 45.52 -15.58 -88.53
CA LEU A 540 44.85 -16.87 -88.33
C LEU A 540 45.66 -17.71 -87.31
N LEU A 541 45.07 -18.16 -86.18
CA LEU A 541 45.81 -18.78 -85.05
C LEU A 541 45.05 -19.87 -84.28
N LYS A 542 45.81 -20.78 -83.60
CA LYS A 542 45.30 -21.98 -82.88
C LYS A 542 45.47 -21.98 -81.33
N THR A 543 46.52 -21.43 -80.65
CA THR A 543 46.58 -21.13 -79.16
C THR A 543 47.83 -20.27 -78.75
N TRP A 544 47.76 -19.32 -77.77
CA TRP A 544 48.90 -18.47 -77.26
C TRP A 544 48.69 -17.85 -75.83
N SER A 545 49.75 -17.51 -75.07
CA SER A 545 49.68 -16.73 -73.79
C SER A 545 50.79 -15.65 -73.62
N PRO A 546 50.48 -14.43 -73.08
CA PRO A 546 51.45 -13.33 -72.93
C PRO A 546 52.23 -13.32 -71.61
N THR A 547 53.49 -12.84 -71.61
CA THR A 547 54.41 -12.82 -70.45
C THR A 547 54.15 -11.72 -69.41
N GLU A 548 53.30 -10.73 -69.69
CA GLU A 548 53.11 -9.54 -68.82
C GLU A 548 51.86 -9.61 -67.92
N ASN A 549 50.90 -10.50 -68.16
CA ASN A 549 49.68 -10.59 -67.35
C ASN A 549 49.35 -12.05 -67.00
N LYS A 550 49.77 -12.49 -65.81
CA LYS A 550 49.66 -13.90 -65.35
C LYS A 550 48.23 -14.38 -65.05
N CYS A 551 47.21 -13.55 -65.31
CA CYS A 551 45.81 -13.88 -65.07
C CYS A 551 44.95 -13.92 -66.35
N GLN A 552 45.54 -14.02 -67.57
CA GLN A 552 44.83 -14.11 -68.88
C GLN A 552 45.39 -15.18 -69.86
N HIS A 553 44.54 -15.95 -70.55
CA HIS A 553 44.93 -16.98 -71.57
C HIS A 553 43.94 -17.08 -72.76
N TYR A 554 44.41 -17.33 -74.01
CA TYR A 554 43.58 -17.44 -75.23
C TYR A 554 43.66 -18.81 -75.95
N THR A 555 42.52 -19.41 -76.30
CA THR A 555 42.41 -20.73 -76.97
C THR A 555 41.35 -20.73 -78.08
N CYS A 556 41.63 -21.28 -79.27
CA CYS A 556 40.64 -21.41 -80.36
C CYS A 556 39.96 -22.78 -80.31
N ILE A 557 38.63 -22.81 -80.21
CA ILE A 557 37.83 -24.03 -80.09
C ILE A 557 36.70 -24.05 -81.12
N GLU A 558 36.40 -25.25 -81.62
CA GLU A 558 35.29 -25.53 -82.54
C GLU A 558 34.03 -25.79 -81.71
N VAL A 559 32.99 -24.98 -81.90
CA VAL A 559 31.73 -25.11 -81.16
C VAL A 559 30.60 -25.16 -82.18
N GLY A 560 30.10 -26.37 -82.43
CA GLY A 560 29.20 -26.63 -83.56
C GLY A 560 29.90 -26.40 -84.90
N ASP A 561 29.21 -25.83 -85.87
CA ASP A 561 29.74 -25.54 -87.22
C ASP A 561 30.49 -24.19 -87.33
N THR A 562 30.89 -23.60 -86.20
CA THR A 562 31.55 -22.28 -86.13
C THR A 562 32.83 -22.33 -85.29
N LEU A 563 33.92 -21.77 -85.83
CA LEU A 563 35.22 -21.66 -85.17
C LEU A 563 35.26 -20.39 -84.30
N THR A 564 35.59 -20.52 -83.01
CA THR A 564 35.52 -19.39 -82.04
C THR A 564 36.77 -19.31 -81.14
N THR A 565 37.26 -18.09 -80.89
CA THR A 565 38.38 -17.84 -79.96
C THR A 565 37.90 -17.49 -78.54
N PHE A 566 38.41 -18.19 -77.53
CA PHE A 566 38.03 -18.06 -76.12
C PHE A 566 39.16 -17.43 -75.29
N ASN A 567 38.85 -16.38 -74.52
CA ASN A 567 39.77 -15.69 -73.61
C ASN A 567 39.33 -15.92 -72.15
N SER A 568 40.18 -16.51 -71.30
CA SER A 568 39.88 -16.72 -69.89
C SER A 568 40.70 -15.79 -68.98
N GLN A 569 40.00 -15.06 -68.10
CA GLN A 569 40.58 -14.12 -67.13
C GLN A 569 40.17 -14.49 -65.70
N ILE A 570 41.13 -14.53 -64.77
CA ILE A 570 40.87 -14.84 -63.35
C ILE A 570 40.47 -13.55 -62.60
N VAL A 571 39.33 -13.55 -61.90
CA VAL A 571 38.78 -12.40 -61.14
C VAL A 571 38.84 -12.67 -59.63
N CYS A 572 39.34 -11.72 -58.84
CA CYS A 572 39.47 -11.83 -57.37
C CYS A 572 38.28 -11.17 -56.61
N PRO A 573 37.88 -11.68 -55.43
CA PRO A 573 36.90 -11.03 -54.55
C PRO A 573 37.38 -9.66 -54.00
N PRO A 574 36.47 -8.75 -53.62
CA PRO A 574 36.83 -7.44 -53.07
C PRO A 574 37.56 -7.56 -51.73
N PHE A 575 38.75 -6.95 -51.63
CA PHE A 575 39.65 -7.04 -50.48
C PHE A 575 39.74 -5.70 -49.74
N GLN A 576 39.33 -5.64 -48.47
CA GLN A 576 39.40 -4.44 -47.63
C GLN A 576 40.45 -4.56 -46.53
N GLN A 577 41.48 -3.72 -46.63
CA GLN A 577 42.65 -3.76 -45.76
C GLN A 577 42.36 -3.39 -44.28
N SER A 578 41.22 -2.75 -44.02
CA SER A 578 40.77 -2.31 -42.69
C SER A 578 40.31 -3.45 -41.78
N ASN A 579 39.85 -4.57 -42.34
CA ASN A 579 39.31 -5.70 -41.58
C ASN A 579 40.40 -6.68 -41.13
N CYS A 580 41.64 -6.46 -41.58
CA CYS A 580 42.80 -7.28 -41.30
C CYS A 580 43.54 -6.82 -40.03
N GLN A 581 44.10 -7.76 -39.26
CA GLN A 581 45.06 -7.42 -38.23
C GLN A 581 46.33 -6.82 -38.86
N PRO A 582 46.91 -5.74 -38.28
CA PRO A 582 48.10 -5.10 -38.84
C PRO A 582 49.26 -6.10 -39.00
N GLY A 583 49.82 -6.22 -40.20
CA GLY A 583 50.96 -7.10 -40.51
C GLY A 583 50.63 -8.51 -41.01
N THR A 584 49.36 -8.87 -41.24
CA THR A 584 48.95 -10.25 -41.60
C THR A 584 48.57 -10.47 -43.07
N ILE A 585 48.81 -9.50 -43.95
CA ILE A 585 48.38 -9.55 -45.36
C ILE A 585 49.40 -10.29 -46.25
N GLN A 586 48.95 -11.28 -47.02
CA GLN A 586 49.78 -12.08 -47.94
C GLN A 586 49.08 -12.30 -49.30
N THR A 587 49.82 -12.68 -50.33
CA THR A 587 49.29 -13.01 -51.67
C THR A 587 49.14 -14.53 -51.80
N ALA A 588 48.01 -15.00 -52.36
CA ALA A 588 47.75 -16.42 -52.56
C ALA A 588 48.77 -17.08 -53.51
N ALA A 589 48.98 -18.39 -53.36
CA ALA A 589 50.06 -19.15 -54.01
C ALA A 589 50.05 -19.12 -55.57
N ASN A 590 48.93 -18.78 -56.20
CA ASN A 590 48.80 -18.62 -57.65
C ASN A 590 49.19 -17.22 -58.17
N GLY A 591 49.62 -16.31 -57.28
CA GLY A 591 50.18 -15.01 -57.63
C GLY A 591 49.18 -13.94 -58.07
N CYS A 592 47.86 -14.20 -58.05
CA CYS A 592 46.85 -13.26 -58.56
C CYS A 592 46.08 -12.47 -57.46
N CYS A 593 45.76 -13.03 -56.28
CA CYS A 593 44.86 -12.39 -55.26
C CYS A 593 45.49 -12.22 -53.85
N LYS A 594 44.98 -11.28 -53.01
CA LYS A 594 45.45 -10.99 -51.61
C LYS A 594 44.54 -11.59 -50.51
N ILE A 595 45.10 -11.98 -49.35
CA ILE A 595 44.45 -12.59 -48.16
C ILE A 595 45.01 -12.02 -46.83
N CYS A 596 44.29 -12.11 -45.69
CA CYS A 596 44.75 -11.66 -44.35
C CYS A 596 44.01 -12.35 -43.18
N VAL A 597 44.42 -12.08 -41.92
CA VAL A 597 43.70 -12.54 -40.69
C VAL A 597 42.74 -11.45 -40.19
N GLU A 598 41.45 -11.76 -40.08
CA GLU A 598 40.38 -10.79 -39.80
C GLU A 598 40.16 -10.48 -38.30
N ARG A 599 39.56 -9.31 -38.00
CA ARG A 599 39.48 -8.71 -36.65
C ARG A 599 38.30 -9.12 -35.73
N GLU A 600 37.27 -9.86 -36.15
CA GLU A 600 36.07 -10.10 -35.28
C GLU A 600 35.74 -11.57 -35.01
N LYS A 601 35.87 -12.01 -33.74
CA LYS A 601 35.20 -13.18 -33.15
C LYS A 601 34.09 -12.72 -32.20
N ALA A 602 33.00 -12.16 -32.72
CA ALA A 602 31.89 -11.66 -31.91
C ALA A 602 31.00 -12.81 -31.35
N CYS A 603 30.37 -12.55 -30.20
CA CYS A 603 29.36 -13.43 -29.57
C CYS A 603 28.11 -13.54 -30.45
N LYS A 604 27.71 -14.76 -30.82
CA LYS A 604 26.58 -15.03 -31.73
C LYS A 604 25.69 -16.18 -31.23
N VAL A 605 24.45 -16.20 -31.71
CA VAL A 605 23.49 -17.30 -31.44
C VAL A 605 23.80 -18.47 -32.35
N VAL A 606 23.82 -19.68 -31.79
CA VAL A 606 24.00 -20.94 -32.51
C VAL A 606 22.91 -21.92 -32.06
N SER A 607 22.26 -22.62 -32.99
CA SER A 607 21.13 -23.53 -32.69
C SER A 607 21.53 -25.00 -32.74
N MET A 608 20.97 -25.81 -31.82
CA MET A 608 21.06 -27.27 -31.83
C MET A 608 19.71 -27.91 -31.51
N LYS A 609 19.41 -29.09 -32.07
CA LYS A 609 18.18 -29.85 -31.78
C LYS A 609 18.49 -31.08 -30.93
N ALA A 610 17.71 -31.32 -29.88
CA ALA A 610 17.84 -32.49 -29.02
C ALA A 610 16.53 -32.84 -28.30
N HIS A 611 16.41 -34.06 -27.75
CA HIS A 611 15.28 -34.46 -26.92
C HIS A 611 15.50 -34.02 -25.46
N ILE A 612 14.46 -33.50 -24.81
CA ILE A 612 14.54 -33.04 -23.42
C ILE A 612 14.19 -34.20 -22.48
N MET A 613 15.07 -34.50 -21.53
CA MET A 613 14.87 -35.55 -20.52
C MET A 613 14.88 -34.95 -19.10
N HIS A 614 13.82 -35.18 -18.33
CA HIS A 614 13.77 -34.75 -16.93
C HIS A 614 13.07 -35.79 -16.06
N LYS A 615 13.71 -36.19 -14.94
CA LYS A 615 13.20 -37.15 -13.95
C LYS A 615 12.62 -38.45 -14.55
N GLY A 616 13.25 -38.98 -15.60
CA GLY A 616 12.85 -40.25 -16.23
C GLY A 616 11.75 -40.13 -17.30
N CYS A 617 11.33 -38.91 -17.65
CA CYS A 617 10.38 -38.62 -18.72
C CYS A 617 11.06 -37.88 -19.87
N GLN A 618 10.62 -38.10 -21.11
CA GLN A 618 11.29 -37.57 -22.31
C GLN A 618 10.29 -36.92 -23.29
N SER A 619 10.73 -35.87 -23.98
CA SER A 619 9.95 -35.26 -25.07
C SER A 619 9.88 -36.20 -26.26
N TYR A 620 8.73 -36.28 -26.94
CA TYR A 620 8.56 -37.19 -28.06
C TYR A 620 9.32 -36.78 -29.33
N GLN A 621 9.47 -35.47 -29.56
CA GLN A 621 10.21 -34.90 -30.69
C GLN A 621 11.46 -34.15 -30.21
N GLU A 622 12.43 -34.00 -31.11
CA GLU A 622 13.58 -33.11 -30.90
C GLU A 622 13.14 -31.66 -30.88
N VAL A 623 13.59 -30.95 -29.86
CA VAL A 623 13.26 -29.55 -29.61
C VAL A 623 14.49 -28.70 -29.91
N ASP A 624 14.28 -27.55 -30.58
CA ASP A 624 15.35 -26.62 -30.91
C ASP A 624 15.79 -25.81 -29.67
N MET A 625 17.08 -25.91 -29.36
CA MET A 625 17.73 -25.38 -28.16
C MET A 625 18.93 -24.50 -28.57
N PRO A 626 18.67 -23.24 -28.96
CA PRO A 626 19.72 -22.26 -29.22
C PRO A 626 20.54 -21.91 -27.99
N TYR A 627 21.83 -21.65 -28.20
CA TYR A 627 22.80 -21.24 -27.20
C TYR A 627 23.78 -20.20 -27.76
N CYS A 628 24.52 -19.54 -26.86
CA CYS A 628 25.47 -18.48 -27.23
C CYS A 628 26.89 -19.02 -27.38
N GLU A 629 27.55 -18.65 -28.48
CA GLU A 629 28.94 -19.02 -28.74
C GLU A 629 29.72 -17.83 -29.32
N GLY A 630 30.93 -17.59 -28.80
CA GLY A 630 31.84 -16.56 -29.31
C GLY A 630 32.70 -15.95 -28.21
N SER A 631 33.48 -14.93 -28.54
CA SER A 631 34.40 -14.29 -27.61
C SER A 631 33.96 -12.85 -27.31
N CYS A 632 34.13 -12.42 -26.05
CA CYS A 632 33.77 -11.09 -25.59
C CYS A 632 34.99 -10.38 -25.00
N ASN A 633 35.08 -9.06 -25.23
CA ASN A 633 36.26 -8.28 -24.89
C ASN A 633 36.36 -8.06 -23.38
N THR A 634 37.36 -8.67 -22.76
CA THR A 634 37.70 -8.49 -21.35
C THR A 634 39.04 -7.76 -21.24
N PHE A 635 39.16 -6.78 -20.36
CA PHE A 635 40.41 -6.05 -20.15
C PHE A 635 40.67 -5.73 -18.67
N THR A 636 41.94 -5.44 -18.39
CA THR A 636 42.41 -4.94 -17.10
C THR A 636 43.41 -3.83 -17.39
N LYS A 637 43.15 -2.62 -16.89
CA LYS A 637 43.96 -1.43 -17.19
C LYS A 637 44.00 -0.50 -15.98
N TYR A 638 45.14 0.09 -15.68
CA TYR A 638 45.25 1.11 -14.63
C TYR A 638 44.45 2.37 -15.00
N SER A 639 43.56 2.82 -14.12
CA SER A 639 42.80 4.06 -14.27
C SER A 639 43.39 5.12 -13.35
N GLU A 640 43.99 6.14 -13.95
CA GLU A 640 44.62 7.24 -13.24
C GLU A 640 43.60 8.06 -12.43
N ALA A 641 42.40 8.30 -12.97
CA ALA A 641 41.34 9.05 -12.30
C ALA A 641 40.80 8.37 -11.02
N ALA A 642 40.93 7.04 -10.92
CA ALA A 642 40.57 6.26 -9.74
C ALA A 642 41.80 5.79 -8.92
N ALA A 643 43.01 6.11 -9.38
CA ALA A 643 44.30 5.65 -8.86
C ALA A 643 44.40 4.12 -8.63
N ALA A 644 43.66 3.31 -9.39
CA ALA A 644 43.54 1.86 -9.18
C ALA A 644 43.43 1.09 -10.51
N MET A 645 43.68 -0.22 -10.48
CA MET A 645 43.46 -1.10 -11.63
C MET A 645 41.96 -1.27 -11.88
N GLN A 646 41.51 -0.89 -13.07
CA GLN A 646 40.16 -1.08 -13.56
C GLN A 646 40.07 -2.40 -14.31
N HIS A 647 39.11 -3.22 -13.93
CA HIS A 647 38.83 -4.51 -14.55
C HIS A 647 37.45 -4.45 -15.22
N SER A 648 37.34 -4.94 -16.45
CA SER A 648 36.09 -5.06 -17.19
C SER A 648 36.06 -6.45 -17.81
N CYS A 649 35.32 -7.37 -17.21
CA CYS A 649 35.10 -8.70 -17.76
C CYS A 649 33.77 -8.72 -18.51
N SER A 650 33.80 -9.28 -19.71
CA SER A 650 32.58 -9.58 -20.45
C SER A 650 32.64 -11.00 -20.99
N CYS A 651 31.56 -11.75 -20.75
CA CYS A 651 31.39 -13.10 -21.26
C CYS A 651 30.26 -13.12 -22.29
N CYS A 652 30.38 -14.01 -23.27
CA CYS A 652 29.33 -14.28 -24.24
C CYS A 652 28.21 -15.03 -23.54
N ARG A 653 27.05 -14.40 -23.41
CA ARG A 653 25.88 -14.97 -22.74
C ARG A 653 24.60 -14.52 -23.41
N GLU A 654 23.50 -15.16 -23.05
CA GLU A 654 22.17 -14.77 -23.49
C GLU A 654 21.83 -13.37 -22.97
N THR A 655 21.44 -12.48 -23.88
CA THR A 655 20.91 -11.15 -23.55
C THR A 655 19.40 -11.17 -23.49
N ARG A 656 18.75 -12.02 -24.31
CA ARG A 656 17.32 -12.26 -24.27
C ARG A 656 17.03 -13.75 -24.44
N SER A 657 16.26 -14.30 -23.52
CA SER A 657 15.78 -15.68 -23.55
C SER A 657 14.31 -15.77 -23.14
N SER A 658 13.62 -16.81 -23.59
CA SER A 658 12.20 -17.08 -23.30
C SER A 658 12.03 -18.48 -22.70
N ASN A 659 11.12 -18.65 -21.73
CA ASN A 659 10.78 -19.99 -21.24
C ASN A 659 9.75 -20.64 -22.17
N ARG A 660 10.09 -21.79 -22.74
CA ARG A 660 9.23 -22.60 -23.62
C ARG A 660 8.88 -23.90 -22.91
N THR A 661 7.64 -24.34 -23.04
CA THR A 661 7.15 -25.56 -22.38
C THR A 661 6.96 -26.66 -23.41
N VAL A 662 7.43 -27.86 -23.09
CA VAL A 662 7.20 -29.08 -23.86
C VAL A 662 6.65 -30.18 -22.95
N ASP A 663 5.76 -31.00 -23.49
CA ASP A 663 5.22 -32.13 -22.75
C ASP A 663 6.22 -33.29 -22.74
N LEU A 664 6.55 -33.78 -21.55
CA LEU A 664 7.40 -34.94 -21.35
C LEU A 664 6.54 -36.16 -21.06
N HIS A 665 6.78 -37.22 -21.83
CA HIS A 665 6.08 -38.49 -21.68
C HIS A 665 6.90 -39.42 -20.78
N CYS A 666 6.26 -39.87 -19.71
CA CYS A 666 6.87 -40.74 -18.72
C CYS A 666 6.52 -42.22 -19.00
N LEU A 667 7.39 -43.14 -18.58
CA LEU A 667 7.20 -44.59 -18.81
C LEU A 667 5.95 -45.18 -18.12
N ASN A 668 5.43 -44.48 -17.11
CA ASN A 668 4.19 -44.83 -16.41
C ASN A 668 2.92 -44.30 -17.11
N GLY A 669 3.04 -43.65 -18.27
CA GLY A 669 1.92 -43.16 -19.09
C GLY A 669 1.47 -41.73 -18.80
N ASP A 670 2.03 -41.10 -17.76
CA ASP A 670 1.75 -39.70 -17.44
C ASP A 670 2.43 -38.74 -18.42
N VAL A 671 1.77 -37.60 -18.66
CA VAL A 671 2.30 -36.50 -19.48
C VAL A 671 2.49 -35.28 -18.59
N VAL A 672 3.74 -34.83 -18.46
CA VAL A 672 4.12 -33.75 -17.55
C VAL A 672 4.67 -32.57 -18.35
N PRO A 673 4.06 -31.38 -18.29
CA PRO A 673 4.58 -30.19 -18.97
C PRO A 673 5.87 -29.72 -18.29
N TYR A 674 6.93 -29.50 -19.07
CA TYR A 674 8.24 -29.06 -18.60
C TYR A 674 8.71 -27.81 -19.35
N SER A 675 9.03 -26.76 -18.60
CA SER A 675 9.53 -25.49 -19.16
C SER A 675 11.06 -25.44 -19.18
N TYR A 676 11.65 -25.12 -20.32
CA TYR A 676 13.08 -24.90 -20.54
C TYR A 676 13.34 -23.50 -21.13
N ILE A 677 14.57 -23.01 -20.99
CA ILE A 677 14.98 -21.68 -21.47
C ILE A 677 15.43 -21.79 -22.93
N HIS A 678 14.85 -20.97 -23.81
CA HIS A 678 15.18 -20.85 -25.22
C HIS A 678 15.88 -19.50 -25.46
N VAL A 679 17.11 -19.52 -25.98
CA VAL A 679 17.93 -18.33 -26.19
C VAL A 679 17.54 -17.64 -27.50
N GLU A 680 17.10 -16.39 -27.41
CA GLU A 680 16.69 -15.60 -28.58
C GLU A 680 17.88 -14.78 -29.12
N GLU A 681 18.71 -14.23 -28.22
CA GLU A 681 19.81 -13.34 -28.58
C GLU A 681 21.02 -13.52 -27.65
N CYS A 682 22.21 -13.32 -28.22
CA CYS A 682 23.50 -13.46 -27.56
C CYS A 682 24.28 -12.16 -27.63
N GLY A 683 24.94 -11.81 -26.53
CA GLY A 683 25.77 -10.61 -26.47
C GLY A 683 26.80 -10.69 -25.35
N CYS A 684 27.67 -9.67 -25.32
CA CYS A 684 28.70 -9.56 -24.30
C CYS A 684 28.15 -8.87 -23.06
N GLY A 685 27.84 -9.64 -22.02
CA GLY A 685 27.35 -9.12 -20.74
C GLY A 685 28.50 -8.82 -19.78
N HIS A 686 28.45 -7.68 -19.08
CA HIS A 686 29.43 -7.32 -18.07
C HIS A 686 29.29 -8.24 -16.84
N THR A 687 30.41 -8.73 -16.32
CA THR A 687 30.51 -9.56 -15.11
C THR A 687 31.59 -9.02 -14.18
N ASP A 688 31.34 -9.04 -12.87
CA ASP A 688 32.32 -8.55 -11.89
C ASP A 688 33.50 -9.53 -11.75
N CYS A 689 34.70 -9.04 -12.05
CA CYS A 689 35.94 -9.81 -11.91
C CYS A 689 36.42 -9.80 -10.45
N THR A 690 35.68 -10.37 -9.50
CA THR A 690 36.18 -10.45 -8.12
C THR A 690 37.36 -11.42 -8.02
N ARG A 691 38.43 -11.00 -7.34
CA ARG A 691 39.62 -11.81 -7.01
C ARG A 691 39.21 -13.21 -6.53
N ALA A 692 39.98 -14.22 -6.95
CA ALA A 692 39.91 -15.57 -6.43
C ALA A 692 39.77 -15.56 -4.90
N ALA A 693 38.77 -16.29 -4.40
CA ALA A 693 38.48 -16.41 -2.99
C ALA A 693 39.75 -16.75 -2.20
N ALA A 694 40.14 -15.84 -1.29
CA ALA A 694 40.79 -16.28 -0.07
C ALA A 694 39.84 -17.28 0.58
N GLN A 695 40.26 -18.52 0.77
CA GLN A 695 39.46 -19.52 1.47
C GLN A 695 39.08 -19.01 2.87
N PRO A 696 37.81 -19.09 3.28
CA PRO A 696 37.45 -19.16 4.68
C PRO A 696 37.06 -20.59 5.04
N VAL A 697 37.83 -21.12 5.96
CA VAL A 697 37.55 -22.28 6.79
C VAL A 697 36.23 -22.09 7.58
N ARG A 698 35.48 -23.20 7.71
CA ARG A 698 34.48 -23.58 8.74
C ARG A 698 33.07 -22.94 8.74
N ARG A 699 32.05 -23.81 8.68
CA ARG A 699 31.40 -24.36 9.89
C ARG A 699 30.58 -25.62 9.60
N ARG A 700 30.74 -26.62 10.48
CA ARG A 700 29.84 -27.77 10.65
C ARG A 700 28.42 -27.28 10.90
N GLN A 701 27.43 -27.89 10.26
CA GLN A 701 26.21 -28.30 10.94
C GLN A 701 25.85 -29.73 10.51
N ARG A 702 25.71 -30.55 11.54
CA ARG A 702 25.31 -31.96 11.54
C ARG A 702 23.80 -31.97 11.46
N SER A 703 23.22 -32.81 10.60
CA SER A 703 21.98 -33.58 10.83
C SER A 703 21.54 -34.26 9.53
N THR A 704 21.96 -35.51 9.34
CA THR A 704 21.05 -36.55 8.84
C THR A 704 21.03 -37.64 9.90
N LEU A 705 19.80 -37.98 10.29
CA LEU A 705 19.47 -39.24 10.92
C LEU A 705 19.82 -40.39 9.97
N VAL A 706 20.09 -41.54 10.61
CA VAL A 706 20.47 -42.86 10.08
C VAL A 706 21.94 -43.02 9.73
#